data_AF-A0A9W8I9L0-F1
#
_entry.id   AF-A0A9W8I9L0-F1
#
_cell.length_a   1.000
_cell.length_b   1.000
_cell.length_c   1.000
_cell.angle_alpha   90.00
_cell.angle_beta   90.00
_cell.angle_gamma   90.00
#
_symmetry.space_group_name_H-M   'P 1'
#
loop_
_entity.id
_entity.type
_entity.pdbx_description
1 polymer ?
#
loop_
_entity_poly.entity_id
_entity_poly.type
_entity_poly.pdbx_seq_one_letter_code
_entity_poly.pdbx_strand_id
1 'polypeptide(L)'
;MKYGSYLNQQKSEFPAEWQLHFVDYDALKKFLKSRMVDTSVHLSTAFPSSHTFSWTPAANNLDFASMLEQRLSTVSELSPEFVRLLDEQVTKFNAFFDRIKDTIKATINHALDNERTPEISELEAALSGLLRLERFVFLNFTAVAKALKKHDKWSGLHIREPYLMRTSGLSFATSTSLLHLKPQLLGRLAGALAHKSSSELPSLPEAALADSAVLNTETPTNESPPSTRVPTPAELKRAVANAAHSPHLGPLVDLMHDTQTVMISLRGPHGTDIIGGVLGCLSKHQCQIVDFSLSRLHHDVTFGVLVHLHDRNVDLFGDLVKTAQRWDGTLSFDVQDARLKASKLANAAQYALDEAPYAARAKYMATVLNERGLSPEFLSEWLNWLLARKISVEQMRRLDNHSSLLCVEFRLSVPETLSVDELRTELIAISSKHQTDVALQPNNVFRRQKRLVVFDMDSTLIQQEVIDEIARATGIEEQVAAITERAMQGEIDFKESLAARVALLKGTPVSALEDVKRQLVFTEGAHYLCRALKSAGFKLAVISGGFLPLARYVKSELGLDYAFANQLKVTADGTTLTGETVGPVVDAVRKAELLEVIAQAEGIAIDQVVAVGDGANDLLMLGKASLGIAFNAKPRVQEQARARINQKSLANILYLMGYSESEAAELQL
;
A
#
# COMPACT_ATOMS: atom_id res chain seq x y z
N MET A 1 13.29 -19.17 -12.63
CA MET A 1 14.50 -19.77 -13.23
C MET A 1 15.54 -18.65 -13.45
N LYS A 2 16.86 -18.89 -13.42
CA LYS A 2 17.84 -17.82 -13.75
C LYS A 2 17.72 -17.47 -15.24
N TYR A 3 17.73 -16.18 -15.61
CA TYR A 3 17.47 -15.75 -17.00
C TYR A 3 18.37 -16.41 -18.05
N GLY A 4 19.67 -16.64 -17.77
CA GLY A 4 20.56 -17.33 -18.72
C GLY A 4 20.08 -18.75 -19.04
N SER A 5 19.62 -19.50 -18.03
CA SER A 5 19.05 -20.84 -18.22
C SER A 5 17.76 -20.79 -19.04
N TYR A 6 16.90 -19.79 -18.80
CA TYR A 6 15.68 -19.57 -19.60
C TYR A 6 16.02 -19.23 -21.05
N LEU A 7 16.94 -18.29 -21.30
CA LEU A 7 17.35 -17.92 -22.65
C LEU A 7 17.92 -19.12 -23.42
N ASN A 8 18.73 -19.97 -22.77
CA ASN A 8 19.29 -21.17 -23.39
C ASN A 8 18.22 -22.21 -23.71
N GLN A 9 17.22 -22.39 -22.84
CA GLN A 9 16.07 -23.24 -23.12
C GLN A 9 15.30 -22.72 -24.34
N GLN A 10 14.92 -21.44 -24.35
CA GLN A 10 14.17 -20.84 -25.44
C GLN A 10 14.96 -20.86 -26.77
N LYS A 11 16.28 -20.65 -26.71
CA LYS A 11 17.18 -20.73 -27.86
C LYS A 11 17.15 -22.11 -28.53
N SER A 12 16.98 -23.19 -27.77
CA SER A 12 16.91 -24.56 -28.33
C SER A 12 15.68 -24.81 -29.22
N GLU A 13 14.65 -23.97 -29.11
CA GLU A 13 13.44 -24.04 -29.94
C GLU A 13 13.61 -23.37 -31.32
N PHE A 14 14.74 -22.68 -31.55
CA PHE A 14 15.04 -21.99 -32.82
C PHE A 14 15.89 -22.86 -33.75
N PRO A 15 15.80 -22.68 -35.09
CA PRO A 15 16.71 -23.32 -36.04
C PRO A 15 18.18 -23.03 -35.73
N ALA A 16 19.07 -23.99 -36.00
CA ALA A 16 20.50 -23.90 -35.68
C ALA A 16 21.17 -22.63 -36.24
N GLU A 17 20.76 -22.16 -37.42
CA GLU A 17 21.22 -20.90 -38.00
C GLU A 17 20.94 -19.70 -37.06
N TRP A 18 19.73 -19.60 -36.52
CA TRP A 18 19.29 -18.48 -35.68
C TRP A 18 19.97 -18.48 -34.31
N GLN A 19 20.25 -19.69 -33.80
CA GLN A 19 20.89 -19.88 -32.49
C GLN A 19 22.25 -19.16 -32.39
N LEU A 20 23.01 -19.08 -33.49
CA LEU A 20 24.32 -18.41 -33.53
C LEU A 20 24.23 -16.89 -33.35
N HIS A 21 23.08 -16.31 -33.68
CA HIS A 21 22.85 -14.87 -33.68
C HIS A 21 22.21 -14.33 -32.40
N PHE A 22 21.93 -15.21 -31.42
CA PHE A 22 21.52 -14.77 -30.09
C PHE A 22 22.65 -14.03 -29.35
N VAL A 23 22.27 -13.03 -28.55
CA VAL A 23 23.13 -12.32 -27.60
C VAL A 23 23.66 -13.33 -26.58
N ASP A 24 24.99 -13.41 -26.47
CA ASP A 24 25.64 -14.26 -25.48
C ASP A 24 25.58 -13.62 -24.08
N TYR A 25 24.39 -13.73 -23.47
CA TYR A 25 24.14 -13.18 -22.15
C TYR A 25 25.04 -13.79 -21.07
N ASP A 26 25.38 -15.06 -21.16
CA ASP A 26 26.22 -15.72 -20.15
C ASP A 26 27.68 -15.27 -20.25
N ALA A 27 28.21 -15.02 -21.46
CA ALA A 27 29.52 -14.40 -21.64
C ALA A 27 29.56 -12.97 -21.10
N LEU A 28 28.57 -12.13 -21.45
CA LEU A 28 28.47 -10.75 -20.94
C LEU A 28 28.36 -10.74 -19.41
N LYS A 29 27.54 -11.62 -18.85
CA LYS A 29 27.39 -11.79 -17.40
C LYS A 29 28.66 -12.32 -16.74
N LYS A 30 29.41 -13.21 -17.39
CA LYS A 30 30.69 -13.71 -16.91
C LYS A 30 31.72 -12.60 -16.87
N PHE A 31 31.85 -11.81 -17.95
CA PHE A 31 32.70 -10.61 -18.00
C PHE A 31 32.41 -9.68 -16.83
N LEU A 32 31.15 -9.29 -16.68
CA LEU A 32 30.71 -8.42 -15.60
C LEU A 32 31.02 -9.03 -14.23
N LYS A 33 30.87 -10.35 -14.06
CA LYS A 33 31.10 -11.03 -12.78
C LYS A 33 32.59 -11.17 -12.44
N SER A 34 33.43 -11.44 -13.42
CA SER A 34 34.86 -11.68 -13.20
C SER A 34 35.70 -10.41 -13.17
N ARG A 35 35.21 -9.32 -13.76
CA ARG A 35 36.00 -8.08 -13.93
C ARG A 35 35.38 -6.86 -13.26
N MET A 36 34.05 -6.78 -13.10
CA MET A 36 33.38 -5.60 -12.52
C MET A 36 32.79 -5.81 -11.11
N VAL A 37 32.62 -7.04 -10.64
CA VAL A 37 32.05 -7.28 -9.30
C VAL A 37 33.01 -6.86 -8.19
N ASP A 38 34.31 -7.08 -8.36
CA ASP A 38 35.30 -6.75 -7.33
C ASP A 38 35.59 -5.24 -7.25
N THR A 39 35.15 -4.48 -8.26
CA THR A 39 35.28 -3.01 -8.34
C THR A 39 34.00 -2.26 -8.00
N SER A 40 32.91 -2.99 -7.67
CA SER A 40 31.61 -2.44 -7.33
C SER A 40 31.65 -1.51 -6.11
N VAL A 41 31.15 -0.29 -6.28
CA VAL A 41 30.92 0.67 -5.20
C VAL A 41 29.52 0.49 -4.63
N HIS A 42 29.23 -0.69 -4.08
CA HIS A 42 28.03 -0.89 -3.26
C HIS A 42 28.36 -0.47 -1.83
N LEU A 43 28.23 0.83 -1.54
CA LEU A 43 28.35 1.36 -0.17
C LEU A 43 27.40 0.63 0.79
N SER A 44 26.25 0.16 0.29
CA SER A 44 25.23 -0.57 1.07
C SER A 44 25.63 -1.98 1.54
N THR A 45 26.61 -2.63 0.92
CA THR A 45 27.08 -3.98 1.33
C THR A 45 28.43 -3.95 2.03
N ALA A 46 29.03 -2.78 2.19
CA ALA A 46 30.32 -2.56 2.85
C ALA A 46 30.19 -1.92 4.24
N PHE A 47 28.99 -1.89 4.83
CA PHE A 47 28.81 -1.45 6.21
C PHE A 47 29.16 -2.59 7.17
N PRO A 48 30.16 -2.43 8.05
CA PRO A 48 30.32 -3.32 9.19
C PRO A 48 29.09 -3.17 10.10
N SER A 49 28.76 -4.22 10.85
CA SER A 49 27.66 -4.25 11.82
C SER A 49 27.85 -3.33 13.05
N SER A 50 28.75 -2.34 12.97
CA SER A 50 29.04 -1.36 14.03
C SER A 50 29.26 0.05 13.43
N HIS A 51 28.72 1.07 14.09
CA HIS A 51 28.74 2.49 13.69
C HIS A 51 30.11 3.21 13.78
N THR A 52 31.21 2.46 13.88
CA THR A 52 32.55 3.00 13.72
C THR A 52 33.07 2.62 12.34
N PHE A 53 33.17 3.61 11.44
CA PHE A 53 33.86 3.44 10.17
C PHE A 53 35.39 3.40 10.43
N SER A 54 35.86 2.26 10.95
CA SER A 54 37.29 1.95 11.02
C SER A 54 37.67 1.29 9.70
N TRP A 55 38.23 2.09 8.80
CA TRP A 55 38.87 1.56 7.60
C TRP A 55 40.23 0.97 8.00
N THR A 56 40.32 -0.35 8.10
CA THR A 56 41.60 -1.06 8.24
C THR A 56 42.08 -1.48 6.84
N PRO A 57 43.30 -1.09 6.41
CA PRO A 57 43.82 -1.47 5.11
C PRO A 57 43.94 -3.00 5.03
N ALA A 58 43.27 -3.62 4.06
CA ALA A 58 43.56 -5.00 3.70
C ALA A 58 44.90 -5.02 2.95
N ALA A 59 45.95 -5.58 3.57
CA ALA A 59 47.28 -5.98 3.08
C ALA A 59 48.12 -5.03 2.18
N ASN A 60 47.52 -4.06 1.49
CA ASN A 60 48.13 -3.24 0.43
C ASN A 60 48.16 -1.73 0.74
N ASN A 61 47.89 -1.30 1.97
CA ASN A 61 48.18 0.07 2.45
C ASN A 61 47.63 1.25 1.60
N LEU A 62 46.50 1.09 0.88
CA LEU A 62 45.93 2.17 0.04
C LEU A 62 44.81 2.89 0.77
N ASP A 63 44.95 4.17 1.13
CA ASP A 63 43.88 4.94 1.79
C ASP A 63 42.55 4.95 1.00
N PHE A 64 41.45 5.32 1.67
CA PHE A 64 40.11 5.25 1.09
C PHE A 64 39.98 6.05 -0.22
N ALA A 65 40.63 7.21 -0.32
CA ALA A 65 40.63 8.03 -1.53
C ALA A 65 41.35 7.31 -2.67
N SER A 66 42.53 6.75 -2.41
CA SER A 66 43.33 5.99 -3.37
C SER A 66 42.63 4.71 -3.84
N MET A 67 41.95 4.00 -2.94
CA MET A 67 41.12 2.84 -3.29
C MET A 67 39.96 3.24 -4.20
N LEU A 68 39.28 4.36 -3.89
CA LEU A 68 38.14 4.85 -4.66
C LEU A 68 38.58 5.35 -6.04
N GLU A 69 39.70 6.06 -6.13
CA GLU A 69 40.34 6.46 -7.39
C GLU A 69 40.76 5.25 -8.21
N GLN A 70 41.43 4.26 -7.62
CA GLN A 70 41.82 3.04 -8.33
C GLN A 70 40.60 2.28 -8.85
N ARG A 71 39.54 2.14 -8.04
CA ARG A 71 38.28 1.48 -8.47
C ARG A 71 37.55 2.25 -9.55
N LEU A 72 37.45 3.57 -9.46
CA LEU A 72 36.86 4.41 -10.49
C LEU A 72 37.69 4.35 -11.79
N SER A 73 39.02 4.33 -11.69
CA SER A 73 39.92 4.13 -12.83
C SER A 73 39.64 2.78 -13.52
N THR A 74 39.55 1.69 -12.74
CA THR A 74 39.25 0.37 -13.30
C THR A 74 37.84 0.30 -13.92
N VAL A 75 36.83 0.92 -13.29
CA VAL A 75 35.47 0.98 -13.87
C VAL A 75 35.46 1.82 -15.15
N SER A 76 36.20 2.92 -15.20
CA SER A 76 36.37 3.78 -16.38
C SER A 76 37.06 3.04 -17.53
N GLU A 77 38.01 2.16 -17.25
CA GLU A 77 38.70 1.32 -18.25
C GLU A 77 37.82 0.16 -18.75
N LEU A 78 37.08 -0.50 -17.86
CA LEU A 78 36.30 -1.70 -18.19
C LEU A 78 34.94 -1.39 -18.83
N SER A 79 34.35 -0.23 -18.55
CA SER A 79 33.02 0.13 -19.08
C SER A 79 33.02 0.26 -20.61
N PRO A 80 34.01 0.92 -21.26
CA PRO A 80 34.15 0.90 -22.72
C PRO A 80 34.32 -0.51 -23.29
N GLU A 81 35.07 -1.39 -22.62
CA GLU A 81 35.25 -2.79 -23.05
C GLU A 81 33.92 -3.55 -23.01
N PHE A 82 33.14 -3.39 -21.94
CA PHE A 82 31.80 -3.98 -21.84
C PHE A 82 30.85 -3.45 -22.93
N VAL A 83 30.83 -2.13 -23.14
CA VAL A 83 30.01 -1.49 -24.17
C VAL A 83 30.40 -2.02 -25.55
N ARG A 84 31.69 -2.18 -25.83
CA ARG A 84 32.19 -2.76 -27.09
C ARG A 84 31.72 -4.20 -27.29
N LEU A 85 31.82 -5.05 -26.26
CA LEU A 85 31.33 -6.44 -26.30
C LEU A 85 29.81 -6.48 -26.52
N LEU A 86 29.07 -5.57 -25.89
CA LEU A 86 27.63 -5.46 -26.07
C LEU A 86 27.28 -4.97 -27.49
N ASP A 87 28.01 -3.99 -28.01
CA ASP A 87 27.87 -3.48 -29.38
C ASP A 87 28.15 -4.57 -30.43
N GLU A 88 29.13 -5.44 -30.20
CA GLU A 88 29.34 -6.63 -31.05
C GLU A 88 28.13 -7.55 -31.06
N GLN A 89 27.53 -7.83 -29.89
CA GLN A 89 26.33 -8.66 -29.81
C GLN A 89 25.12 -8.01 -30.49
N VAL A 90 24.90 -6.71 -30.25
CA VAL A 90 23.81 -5.94 -30.86
C VAL A 90 23.98 -5.83 -32.37
N THR A 91 25.20 -5.58 -32.85
CA THR A 91 25.51 -5.52 -34.29
C THR A 91 25.29 -6.86 -34.96
N LYS A 92 25.77 -7.96 -34.35
CA LYS A 92 25.54 -9.33 -34.84
C LYS A 92 24.06 -9.65 -34.94
N PHE A 93 23.30 -9.34 -33.90
CA PHE A 93 21.86 -9.53 -33.85
C PHE A 93 21.14 -8.67 -34.90
N ASN A 94 21.47 -7.38 -35.01
CA ASN A 94 20.83 -6.46 -35.97
C ASN A 94 21.14 -6.83 -37.43
N ALA A 95 22.39 -7.18 -37.74
CA ALA A 95 22.78 -7.60 -39.09
C ALA A 95 22.06 -8.89 -39.53
N PHE A 96 21.89 -9.85 -38.60
CA PHE A 96 21.11 -11.04 -38.87
C PHE A 96 19.62 -10.71 -39.05
N PHE A 97 19.08 -9.85 -38.19
CA PHE A 97 17.70 -9.37 -38.33
C PHE A 97 17.48 -8.73 -39.71
N ASP A 98 18.38 -7.87 -40.18
CA ASP A 98 18.26 -7.24 -41.50
C ASP A 98 18.28 -8.26 -42.63
N ARG A 99 19.18 -9.24 -42.58
CA ARG A 99 19.23 -10.33 -43.58
C ARG A 99 17.95 -11.15 -43.62
N ILE A 100 17.41 -11.53 -42.46
CA ILE A 100 16.26 -12.41 -42.36
C ILE A 100 14.94 -11.67 -42.61
N LYS A 101 14.86 -10.40 -42.18
CA LYS A 101 13.70 -9.54 -42.37
C LYS A 101 13.27 -9.49 -43.83
N ASP A 102 14.20 -9.30 -44.75
CA ASP A 102 13.87 -9.13 -46.17
C ASP A 102 13.40 -10.45 -46.79
N THR A 103 14.02 -11.57 -46.41
CA THR A 103 13.57 -12.92 -46.81
C THR A 103 12.16 -13.21 -46.31
N ILE A 104 11.90 -12.97 -45.02
CA ILE A 104 10.58 -13.17 -44.42
C ILE A 104 9.56 -12.24 -45.07
N LYS A 105 9.92 -10.97 -45.29
CA LYS A 105 9.05 -10.00 -45.95
C LYS A 105 8.74 -10.41 -47.40
N ALA A 106 9.69 -10.97 -48.14
CA ALA A 106 9.45 -11.52 -49.47
C ALA A 106 8.50 -12.73 -49.44
N THR A 107 8.71 -13.67 -48.51
CA THR A 107 7.80 -14.81 -48.31
C THR A 107 6.39 -14.36 -47.97
N ILE A 108 6.27 -13.37 -47.09
CA ILE A 108 5.00 -12.79 -46.70
C ILE A 108 4.32 -12.10 -47.88
N ASN A 109 5.04 -11.26 -48.63
CA ASN A 109 4.49 -10.57 -49.78
C ASN A 109 4.06 -11.55 -50.88
N HIS A 110 4.81 -12.61 -51.10
CA HIS A 110 4.44 -13.69 -52.01
C HIS A 110 3.15 -14.41 -51.54
N ALA A 111 3.02 -14.69 -50.24
CA ALA A 111 1.82 -15.30 -49.67
C ALA A 111 0.62 -14.34 -49.62
N LEU A 112 0.85 -13.03 -49.68
CA LEU A 112 -0.18 -11.99 -49.69
C LEU A 112 -0.51 -11.46 -51.09
N ASP A 113 0.12 -12.00 -52.14
CA ASP A 113 -0.10 -11.58 -53.52
C ASP A 113 -1.58 -11.77 -53.91
N ASN A 114 -2.23 -10.67 -54.29
CA ASN A 114 -3.67 -10.62 -54.54
C ASN A 114 -4.08 -11.35 -55.83
N GLU A 115 -3.13 -11.62 -56.72
CA GLU A 115 -3.37 -12.31 -58.00
C GLU A 115 -3.36 -13.84 -57.86
N ARG A 116 -3.10 -14.37 -56.65
CA ARG A 116 -2.99 -15.80 -56.37
C ARG A 116 -3.93 -16.25 -55.24
N THR A 117 -4.31 -17.52 -55.29
CA THR A 117 -4.90 -18.24 -54.16
C THR A 117 -3.79 -19.04 -53.46
N PRO A 118 -3.13 -18.48 -52.43
CA PRO A 118 -2.04 -19.15 -51.73
C PRO A 118 -2.56 -20.41 -51.00
N GLU A 119 -1.73 -21.45 -50.94
CA GLU A 119 -2.06 -22.62 -50.12
C GLU A 119 -2.01 -22.26 -48.63
N ILE A 120 -2.80 -22.95 -47.81
CA ILE A 120 -2.81 -22.76 -46.35
C ILE A 120 -1.41 -22.99 -45.76
N SER A 121 -0.66 -23.96 -46.30
CA SER A 121 0.73 -24.27 -45.95
C SER A 121 1.67 -23.07 -46.15
N GLU A 122 1.49 -22.29 -47.22
CA GLU A 122 2.30 -21.10 -47.52
C GLU A 122 2.01 -19.96 -46.53
N LEU A 123 0.73 -19.74 -46.20
CA LEU A 123 0.31 -18.73 -45.22
C LEU A 123 0.77 -19.09 -43.80
N GLU A 124 0.71 -20.36 -43.42
CA GLU A 124 1.22 -20.87 -42.14
C GLU A 124 2.74 -20.71 -42.05
N ALA A 125 3.48 -21.03 -43.12
CA ALA A 125 4.93 -20.85 -43.18
C ALA A 125 5.32 -19.37 -43.05
N ALA A 126 4.61 -18.47 -43.73
CA ALA A 126 4.84 -17.02 -43.64
C ALA A 126 4.56 -16.46 -42.24
N LEU A 127 3.45 -16.87 -41.60
CA LEU A 127 3.09 -16.46 -40.24
C LEU A 127 4.06 -17.02 -39.19
N SER A 128 4.43 -18.30 -39.31
CA SER A 128 5.41 -18.95 -38.43
C SER A 128 6.78 -18.28 -38.52
N GLY A 129 7.21 -17.91 -39.73
CA GLY A 129 8.44 -17.13 -39.95
C GLY A 129 8.40 -15.78 -39.23
N LEU A 130 7.29 -15.04 -39.35
CA LEU A 130 7.11 -13.74 -38.72
C LEU A 130 7.12 -13.82 -37.18
N LEU A 131 6.35 -14.76 -36.60
CA LEU A 131 6.30 -14.97 -35.15
C LEU A 131 7.66 -15.37 -34.59
N ARG A 132 8.40 -16.21 -35.33
CA ARG A 132 9.77 -16.59 -34.97
C ARG A 132 10.70 -15.38 -34.97
N LEU A 133 10.59 -14.49 -35.96
CA LEU A 133 11.36 -13.24 -36.02
C LEU A 133 11.06 -12.32 -34.83
N GLU A 134 9.79 -12.12 -34.49
CA GLU A 134 9.37 -11.31 -33.34
C GLU A 134 9.92 -11.86 -32.02
N ARG A 135 9.75 -13.17 -31.79
CA ARG A 135 10.25 -13.84 -30.58
C ARG A 135 11.77 -13.76 -30.48
N PHE A 136 12.48 -13.89 -31.61
CA PHE A 136 13.93 -13.71 -31.68
C PHE A 136 14.36 -12.30 -31.28
N VAL A 137 13.73 -11.25 -31.82
CA VAL A 137 14.03 -9.85 -31.47
C VAL A 137 13.79 -9.60 -29.99
N PHE A 138 12.65 -10.05 -29.47
CA PHE A 138 12.26 -9.87 -28.07
C PHE A 138 13.27 -10.49 -27.09
N LEU A 139 13.67 -11.74 -27.32
CA LEU A 139 14.63 -12.44 -26.45
C LEU A 139 16.01 -11.77 -26.45
N ASN A 140 16.46 -11.30 -27.62
CA ASN A 140 17.74 -10.61 -27.75
C ASN A 140 17.72 -9.23 -27.09
N PHE A 141 16.68 -8.44 -27.31
CA PHE A 141 16.53 -7.14 -26.67
C PHE A 141 16.44 -7.26 -25.14
N THR A 142 15.70 -8.25 -24.65
CA THR A 142 15.61 -8.56 -23.21
C THR A 142 16.97 -8.96 -22.63
N ALA A 143 17.79 -9.69 -23.38
CA ALA A 143 19.15 -10.05 -22.96
C ALA A 143 20.06 -8.83 -22.84
N VAL A 144 20.00 -7.91 -23.81
CA VAL A 144 20.74 -6.62 -23.78
C VAL A 144 20.31 -5.79 -22.57
N ALA A 145 19.00 -5.60 -22.38
CA ALA A 145 18.48 -4.82 -21.25
C ALA A 145 18.87 -5.42 -19.88
N LYS A 146 18.86 -6.75 -19.75
CA LYS A 146 19.31 -7.43 -18.52
C LYS A 146 20.82 -7.34 -18.30
N ALA A 147 21.62 -7.39 -19.36
CA ALA A 147 23.07 -7.20 -19.27
C ALA A 147 23.40 -5.77 -18.80
N LEU A 148 22.76 -4.75 -19.39
CA LEU A 148 22.91 -3.35 -18.99
C LEU A 148 22.44 -3.10 -17.55
N LYS A 149 21.28 -3.65 -17.14
CA LYS A 149 20.81 -3.54 -15.74
C LYS A 149 21.83 -4.12 -14.75
N LYS A 150 22.51 -5.20 -15.14
CA LYS A 150 23.54 -5.82 -14.32
C LYS A 150 24.84 -5.01 -14.31
N HIS A 151 25.21 -4.42 -15.44
CA HIS A 151 26.31 -3.46 -15.52
C HIS A 151 26.06 -2.27 -14.60
N ASP A 152 24.96 -1.52 -14.76
CA ASP A 152 24.64 -0.35 -13.93
C ASP A 152 24.68 -0.67 -12.43
N LYS A 153 24.16 -1.85 -12.05
CA LYS A 153 24.18 -2.30 -10.66
C LYS A 153 25.60 -2.51 -10.11
N TRP A 154 26.52 -3.03 -10.92
CA TRP A 154 27.86 -3.40 -10.47
C TRP A 154 28.89 -2.28 -10.72
N SER A 155 28.69 -1.43 -11.70
CA SER A 155 29.58 -0.31 -11.99
C SER A 155 29.17 0.98 -11.27
N GLY A 156 27.87 1.13 -10.93
CA GLY A 156 27.30 2.39 -10.46
C GLY A 156 27.14 3.44 -11.58
N LEU A 157 27.50 3.12 -12.83
CA LEU A 157 27.35 4.01 -13.98
C LEU A 157 26.04 3.72 -14.71
N HIS A 158 25.16 4.71 -14.80
CA HIS A 158 23.84 4.60 -15.43
C HIS A 158 23.89 4.67 -16.96
N ILE A 159 24.59 3.73 -17.61
CA ILE A 159 24.74 3.72 -19.07
C ILE A 159 23.58 3.02 -19.80
N ARG A 160 22.73 2.27 -19.09
CA ARG A 160 21.61 1.53 -19.67
C ARG A 160 20.68 2.39 -20.51
N GLU A 161 20.26 3.52 -19.96
CA GLU A 161 19.31 4.41 -20.61
C GLU A 161 19.87 5.04 -21.89
N PRO A 162 21.04 5.73 -21.88
CA PRO A 162 21.62 6.27 -23.10
C PRO A 162 21.96 5.19 -24.14
N TYR A 163 22.35 3.98 -23.70
CA TYR A 163 22.61 2.87 -24.61
C TYR A 163 21.33 2.35 -25.28
N LEU A 164 20.26 2.13 -24.53
CA LEU A 164 18.97 1.68 -25.10
C LEU A 164 18.35 2.73 -26.02
N MET A 165 18.54 4.02 -25.70
CA MET A 165 18.16 5.12 -26.58
C MET A 165 18.89 5.05 -27.91
N ARG A 166 20.20 4.80 -27.90
CA ARG A 166 20.99 4.61 -29.12
C ARG A 166 20.52 3.40 -29.95
N THR A 167 20.19 2.29 -29.30
CA THR A 167 19.73 1.09 -30.00
C THR A 167 18.30 1.18 -30.53
N SER A 168 17.49 2.11 -30.02
CA SER A 168 16.13 2.35 -30.52
C SER A 168 16.06 2.83 -31.98
N GLY A 169 17.17 3.37 -32.51
CA GLY A 169 17.29 3.77 -33.91
C GLY A 169 17.68 2.65 -34.89
N LEU A 170 17.92 1.43 -34.40
CA LEU A 170 18.36 0.31 -35.23
C LEU A 170 17.18 -0.38 -35.95
N SER A 171 17.48 -1.13 -37.01
CA SER A 171 16.48 -1.76 -37.87
C SER A 171 15.51 -2.66 -37.11
N PHE A 172 15.98 -3.44 -36.12
CA PHE A 172 15.12 -4.31 -35.32
C PHE A 172 14.11 -3.56 -34.45
N ALA A 173 14.39 -2.29 -34.12
CA ALA A 173 13.53 -1.44 -33.28
C ALA A 173 12.63 -0.50 -34.11
N THR A 174 12.96 -0.29 -35.39
CA THR A 174 12.32 0.71 -36.27
C THR A 174 11.50 0.10 -37.41
N SER A 175 11.52 -1.21 -37.60
CA SER A 175 10.87 -1.89 -38.74
C SER A 175 9.33 -1.97 -38.61
N THR A 176 8.67 -0.83 -38.71
CA THR A 176 7.20 -0.67 -38.72
C THR A 176 6.50 -1.42 -39.86
N SER A 177 7.21 -1.68 -40.97
CA SER A 177 6.62 -2.36 -42.13
C SER A 177 6.22 -3.83 -41.88
N LEU A 178 6.82 -4.51 -40.90
CA LEU A 178 6.46 -5.89 -40.56
C LEU A 178 5.17 -5.97 -39.72
N LEU A 179 4.88 -4.93 -38.92
CA LEU A 179 3.73 -4.85 -38.02
C LEU A 179 2.39 -4.83 -38.78
N HIS A 180 2.37 -4.22 -39.97
CA HIS A 180 1.18 -4.17 -40.81
C HIS A 180 0.89 -5.47 -41.57
N LEU A 181 1.88 -6.36 -41.68
CA LEU A 181 1.75 -7.60 -42.47
C LEU A 181 1.15 -8.75 -41.66
N LYS A 182 1.35 -8.78 -40.32
CA LYS A 182 0.79 -9.81 -39.43
C LYS A 182 -0.74 -9.88 -39.47
N PRO A 183 -1.49 -8.76 -39.36
CA PRO A 183 -2.94 -8.79 -39.45
C PRO A 183 -3.44 -9.21 -40.84
N GLN A 184 -2.72 -8.84 -41.90
CA GLN A 184 -3.06 -9.21 -43.29
C GLN A 184 -2.93 -10.72 -43.52
N LEU A 185 -1.84 -11.33 -43.04
CA LEU A 185 -1.63 -12.79 -43.09
C LEU A 185 -2.70 -13.55 -42.32
N LEU A 186 -3.00 -13.10 -41.10
CA LEU A 186 -4.04 -13.72 -40.28
C LEU A 186 -5.43 -13.63 -40.94
N GLY A 187 -5.75 -12.51 -41.60
CA GLY A 187 -6.98 -12.35 -42.35
C GLY A 187 -7.07 -13.29 -43.56
N ARG A 188 -6.00 -13.39 -44.35
CA ARG A 188 -5.91 -14.30 -45.52
C ARG A 188 -5.99 -15.77 -45.11
N LEU A 189 -5.29 -16.17 -44.04
CA LEU A 189 -5.30 -17.54 -43.50
C LEU A 189 -6.71 -17.95 -43.05
N ALA A 190 -7.41 -17.06 -42.35
CA ALA A 190 -8.77 -17.32 -41.93
C ALA A 190 -9.75 -17.43 -43.10
N GLY A 191 -9.59 -16.61 -44.15
CA GLY A 191 -10.37 -16.74 -45.39
C GLY A 191 -10.13 -18.06 -46.11
N ALA A 192 -8.87 -18.51 -46.20
CA ALA A 192 -8.52 -19.78 -46.83
C ALA A 192 -9.06 -21.00 -46.05
N LEU A 193 -9.02 -20.97 -44.72
CA LEU A 193 -9.60 -22.00 -43.85
C LEU A 193 -11.13 -22.06 -43.93
N ALA A 194 -11.80 -20.90 -44.09
CA ALA A 194 -13.24 -20.83 -44.29
C ALA A 194 -13.67 -21.40 -45.65
N HIS A 195 -12.88 -21.19 -46.71
CA HIS A 195 -13.15 -21.78 -48.03
C HIS A 195 -12.96 -23.30 -48.06
N LYS A 196 -11.92 -23.83 -47.38
CA LYS A 196 -11.64 -25.27 -47.33
C LYS A 196 -12.71 -26.06 -46.56
N SER A 197 -13.29 -25.48 -45.52
CA SER A 197 -14.41 -26.07 -44.77
C SER A 197 -15.74 -26.08 -45.55
N SER A 198 -15.90 -25.20 -46.56
CA SER A 198 -17.06 -25.22 -47.46
C SER A 198 -16.93 -26.18 -48.66
N SER A 199 -15.72 -26.60 -49.06
CA SER A 199 -15.49 -27.48 -50.22
C SER A 199 -15.51 -28.99 -49.90
N GLU A 200 -15.57 -29.38 -48.63
CA GLU A 200 -15.49 -30.79 -48.17
C GLU A 200 -16.87 -31.41 -47.83
N LEU A 201 -17.99 -30.79 -48.21
CA LEU A 201 -19.33 -31.40 -48.07
C LEU A 201 -19.65 -32.31 -49.28
N PRO A 202 -19.87 -33.63 -49.10
CA PRO A 202 -20.35 -34.48 -50.18
C PRO A 202 -21.83 -34.21 -50.45
N SER A 203 -22.20 -34.08 -51.72
CA SER A 203 -23.57 -33.91 -52.21
C SER A 203 -24.46 -35.10 -51.81
N LEU A 204 -25.60 -34.83 -51.17
CA LEU A 204 -26.70 -35.79 -51.02
C LEU A 204 -27.90 -35.34 -51.87
N PRO A 205 -28.71 -36.28 -52.43
CA PRO A 205 -29.65 -35.98 -53.51
C PRO A 205 -30.96 -35.37 -52.98
N GLU A 206 -31.51 -34.43 -53.74
CA GLU A 206 -32.87 -33.89 -53.56
C GLU A 206 -33.93 -34.96 -53.79
N ALA A 207 -34.81 -35.20 -52.80
CA ALA A 207 -36.25 -35.33 -53.02
C ALA A 207 -37.04 -35.47 -51.69
N ALA A 208 -38.13 -34.71 -51.65
CA ALA A 208 -39.45 -35.06 -51.10
C ALA A 208 -39.89 -34.48 -49.73
N LEU A 209 -40.95 -33.67 -49.84
CA LEU A 209 -42.11 -33.48 -48.93
C LEU A 209 -41.85 -32.54 -47.73
N ALA A 210 -42.33 -31.29 -47.69
CA ALA A 210 -43.70 -30.78 -47.78
C ALA A 210 -44.66 -31.50 -46.81
N ASP A 211 -44.95 -30.90 -45.64
CA ASP A 211 -46.30 -30.39 -45.33
C ASP A 211 -46.43 -29.73 -43.93
N SER A 212 -47.37 -28.78 -43.87
CA SER A 212 -47.99 -28.11 -42.70
C SER A 212 -47.16 -27.04 -41.95
N ALA A 213 -47.34 -25.73 -42.13
CA ALA A 213 -48.51 -24.84 -41.95
C ALA A 213 -48.91 -24.67 -40.46
N VAL A 214 -49.16 -23.50 -39.85
CA VAL A 214 -49.38 -22.12 -40.35
C VAL A 214 -49.67 -21.15 -39.14
N LEU A 215 -49.47 -19.82 -39.33
CA LEU A 215 -49.91 -18.61 -38.56
C LEU A 215 -49.19 -18.28 -37.23
N ASN A 216 -48.78 -17.05 -36.86
CA ASN A 216 -48.76 -15.69 -37.43
C ASN A 216 -47.87 -14.85 -36.46
N THR A 217 -47.11 -13.80 -36.82
CA THR A 217 -47.54 -12.46 -37.29
C THR A 217 -46.39 -11.64 -37.89
N GLU A 218 -46.68 -10.99 -39.02
CA GLU A 218 -46.23 -9.68 -39.53
C GLU A 218 -44.76 -9.42 -39.98
N THR A 219 -44.69 -9.02 -41.26
CA THR A 219 -43.62 -8.62 -42.21
C THR A 219 -42.76 -7.39 -41.80
N PRO A 220 -41.56 -7.11 -42.37
CA PRO A 220 -41.29 -7.08 -43.83
C PRO A 220 -39.86 -7.44 -44.32
N THR A 221 -39.74 -8.00 -45.53
CA THR A 221 -38.47 -8.01 -46.27
C THR A 221 -38.66 -7.81 -47.76
N ASN A 222 -38.13 -6.67 -48.24
CA ASN A 222 -37.81 -6.41 -49.63
C ASN A 222 -36.27 -6.38 -49.76
N GLU A 223 -35.79 -6.80 -50.92
CA GLU A 223 -34.43 -7.27 -51.20
C GLU A 223 -33.32 -6.21 -51.12
N SER A 224 -32.11 -6.66 -50.77
CA SER A 224 -30.82 -6.02 -51.11
C SER A 224 -29.69 -7.09 -51.08
N PRO A 225 -28.68 -7.01 -51.97
CA PRO A 225 -27.69 -8.08 -52.21
C PRO A 225 -26.74 -8.29 -51.01
N PRO A 226 -26.04 -9.45 -50.91
CA PRO A 226 -25.24 -9.77 -49.74
C PRO A 226 -24.06 -8.80 -49.61
N SER A 227 -24.11 -7.97 -48.57
CA SER A 227 -23.01 -7.18 -48.07
C SER A 227 -21.86 -8.11 -47.66
N THR A 228 -20.67 -7.88 -48.23
CA THR A 228 -19.40 -8.42 -47.77
C THR A 228 -19.11 -7.92 -46.36
N ARG A 229 -19.66 -8.61 -45.35
CA ARG A 229 -19.32 -8.37 -43.96
C ARG A 229 -17.96 -9.01 -43.68
N VAL A 230 -16.94 -8.18 -43.47
CA VAL A 230 -15.65 -8.63 -42.93
C VAL A 230 -15.89 -9.17 -41.51
N PRO A 231 -15.56 -10.43 -41.22
CA PRO A 231 -15.76 -10.99 -39.89
C PRO A 231 -14.90 -10.26 -38.86
N THR A 232 -15.44 -10.08 -37.67
CA THR A 232 -14.74 -9.40 -36.56
C THR A 232 -13.59 -10.26 -36.02
N PRO A 233 -12.54 -9.68 -35.43
CA PRO A 233 -11.43 -10.44 -34.84
C PRO A 233 -11.85 -11.49 -33.80
N ALA A 234 -13.00 -11.31 -33.15
CA ALA A 234 -13.57 -12.27 -32.22
C ALA A 234 -14.24 -13.46 -32.93
N GLU A 235 -14.92 -13.24 -34.06
CA GLU A 235 -15.50 -14.28 -34.90
C GLU A 235 -14.40 -15.11 -35.59
N LEU A 236 -13.31 -14.45 -36.03
CA LEU A 236 -12.09 -15.12 -36.50
C LEU A 236 -11.45 -16.00 -35.43
N LYS A 237 -11.37 -15.53 -34.18
CA LYS A 237 -10.84 -16.32 -33.05
C LYS A 237 -11.69 -17.55 -32.74
N ARG A 238 -13.02 -17.44 -32.85
CA ARG A 238 -13.95 -18.58 -32.68
C ARG A 238 -13.82 -19.61 -33.80
N ALA A 239 -13.65 -19.16 -35.04
CA ALA A 239 -13.42 -20.05 -36.19
C ALA A 239 -12.09 -20.81 -36.07
N VAL A 240 -11.02 -20.13 -35.62
CA VAL A 240 -9.70 -20.75 -35.37
C VAL A 240 -9.74 -21.69 -34.15
N ALA A 241 -10.47 -21.35 -33.09
CA ALA A 241 -10.66 -22.22 -31.93
C ALA A 241 -11.49 -23.48 -32.23
N ASN A 242 -12.49 -23.37 -33.12
CA ASN A 242 -13.28 -24.53 -33.57
C ASN A 242 -12.49 -25.44 -34.54
N ALA A 243 -11.41 -24.95 -35.15
CA ALA A 243 -10.50 -25.72 -35.99
C ALA A 243 -9.38 -26.45 -35.19
N ALA A 244 -9.44 -26.45 -33.85
CA ALA A 244 -8.45 -27.03 -32.94
C ALA A 244 -8.29 -28.57 -33.03
N HIS A 245 -8.91 -29.25 -33.99
CA HIS A 245 -8.72 -30.67 -34.26
C HIS A 245 -7.75 -30.95 -35.42
N SER A 246 -7.12 -29.91 -35.99
CA SER A 246 -6.07 -30.08 -37.01
C SER A 246 -4.69 -30.24 -36.34
N PRO A 247 -3.95 -31.35 -36.59
CA PRO A 247 -2.69 -31.67 -35.92
C PRO A 247 -1.53 -30.70 -36.20
N HIS A 248 -1.71 -29.72 -37.11
CA HIS A 248 -0.69 -28.74 -37.49
C HIS A 248 -0.80 -27.38 -36.77
N LEU A 249 -1.91 -27.07 -36.10
CA LEU A 249 -2.16 -25.76 -35.45
C LEU A 249 -1.87 -25.72 -33.94
N GLY A 250 -1.71 -26.87 -33.28
CA GLY A 250 -1.40 -26.95 -31.83
C GLY A 250 -0.17 -26.13 -31.39
N PRO A 251 0.98 -26.24 -32.07
CA PRO A 251 2.19 -25.49 -31.73
C PRO A 251 2.05 -23.96 -31.93
N LEU A 252 1.16 -23.52 -32.82
CA LEU A 252 0.89 -22.10 -33.11
C LEU A 252 -0.01 -21.46 -32.04
N VAL A 253 -0.95 -22.23 -31.47
CA VAL A 253 -1.83 -21.78 -30.39
C VAL A 253 -1.05 -21.64 -29.07
N ASP A 254 -0.14 -22.56 -28.75
CA ASP A 254 0.74 -22.46 -27.57
C ASP A 254 1.67 -21.24 -27.63
N LEU A 255 2.16 -20.89 -28.83
CA LEU A 255 2.96 -19.68 -29.05
C LEU A 255 2.18 -18.36 -28.92
N MET A 256 0.85 -18.40 -28.91
CA MET A 256 -0.02 -17.21 -28.85
C MET A 256 -0.53 -16.87 -27.44
N HIS A 257 -0.20 -17.68 -26.43
CA HIS A 257 -0.82 -17.62 -25.10
C HIS A 257 0.14 -17.35 -23.93
N ASP A 258 1.38 -16.94 -24.19
CA ASP A 258 2.33 -16.66 -23.11
C ASP A 258 2.13 -15.24 -22.52
N THR A 259 1.07 -15.08 -21.72
CA THR A 259 0.77 -13.79 -21.07
C THR A 259 1.75 -13.52 -19.92
N GLN A 260 2.49 -12.42 -20.02
CA GLN A 260 3.35 -11.91 -18.95
C GLN A 260 2.68 -10.74 -18.24
N THR A 261 2.74 -10.72 -16.91
CA THR A 261 2.31 -9.56 -16.14
C THR A 261 3.50 -8.65 -15.91
N VAL A 262 3.38 -7.39 -16.34
CA VAL A 262 4.44 -6.39 -16.23
C VAL A 262 3.92 -5.18 -15.46
N MET A 263 4.73 -4.73 -14.51
CA MET A 263 4.56 -3.44 -13.86
C MET A 263 5.24 -2.38 -14.71
N ILE A 264 4.48 -1.37 -15.10
CA ILE A 264 4.98 -0.18 -15.79
C ILE A 264 4.86 0.96 -14.80
N SER A 265 5.96 1.66 -14.53
CA SER A 265 5.92 2.86 -13.70
C SER A 265 6.54 4.02 -14.43
N LEU A 266 5.77 5.10 -14.61
CA LEU A 266 6.22 6.36 -15.18
C LEU A 266 6.21 7.42 -14.08
N ARG A 267 7.38 8.00 -13.81
CA ARG A 267 7.58 9.10 -12.88
C ARG A 267 7.84 10.39 -13.64
N GLY A 268 7.23 11.51 -13.27
CA GLY A 268 7.48 12.80 -13.92
C GLY A 268 6.78 14.00 -13.26
N PRO A 269 7.01 15.21 -13.77
CA PRO A 269 6.62 16.48 -13.14
C PRO A 269 5.12 16.83 -13.20
N HIS A 270 4.32 16.11 -13.99
CA HIS A 270 2.93 16.47 -14.26
C HIS A 270 2.00 15.25 -14.20
N GLY A 271 1.00 15.29 -13.30
CA GLY A 271 0.20 14.09 -13.03
C GLY A 271 -0.71 13.64 -14.18
N THR A 272 -1.56 14.51 -14.70
CA THR A 272 -2.52 14.14 -15.76
C THR A 272 -1.82 13.72 -17.05
N ASP A 273 -0.71 14.38 -17.37
CA ASP A 273 0.09 14.09 -18.56
C ASP A 273 0.77 12.72 -18.47
N ILE A 274 1.31 12.39 -17.30
CA ILE A 274 1.96 11.09 -17.03
C ILE A 274 0.91 9.96 -17.04
N ILE A 275 -0.22 10.14 -16.34
CA ILE A 275 -1.30 9.16 -16.32
C ILE A 275 -1.89 8.97 -17.72
N GLY A 276 -2.28 10.08 -18.36
CA GLY A 276 -2.90 10.08 -19.68
C GLY A 276 -1.97 9.56 -20.77
N GLY A 277 -0.67 9.85 -20.67
CA GLY A 277 0.34 9.31 -21.56
C GLY A 277 0.44 7.78 -21.47
N VAL A 278 0.56 7.24 -20.25
CA VAL A 278 0.62 5.78 -20.04
C VAL A 278 -0.68 5.12 -20.47
N LEU A 279 -1.84 5.60 -20.01
CA LEU A 279 -3.14 5.03 -20.38
C LEU A 279 -3.42 5.15 -21.87
N GLY A 280 -2.99 6.24 -22.52
CA GLY A 280 -3.09 6.43 -23.96
C GLY A 280 -2.28 5.39 -24.74
N CYS A 281 -1.04 5.11 -24.30
CA CYS A 281 -0.24 4.02 -24.86
C CYS A 281 -0.93 2.66 -24.66
N LEU A 282 -1.39 2.35 -23.45
CA LEU A 282 -2.05 1.07 -23.15
C LEU A 282 -3.33 0.88 -23.96
N SER A 283 -4.12 1.93 -24.13
CA SER A 283 -5.34 1.93 -24.95
C SER A 283 -5.03 1.64 -26.42
N LYS A 284 -4.03 2.33 -26.99
CA LYS A 284 -3.58 2.12 -28.38
C LYS A 284 -3.17 0.67 -28.64
N HIS A 285 -2.58 0.02 -27.64
CA HIS A 285 -2.08 -1.35 -27.73
C HIS A 285 -3.07 -2.41 -27.19
N GLN A 286 -4.30 -2.02 -26.82
CA GLN A 286 -5.35 -2.91 -26.30
C GLN A 286 -4.89 -3.76 -25.10
N CYS A 287 -4.06 -3.19 -24.24
CA CYS A 287 -3.58 -3.89 -23.04
C CYS A 287 -4.68 -4.01 -22.00
N GLN A 288 -4.73 -5.15 -21.29
CA GLN A 288 -5.59 -5.30 -20.13
C GLN A 288 -4.86 -4.79 -18.88
N ILE A 289 -5.47 -3.83 -18.19
CA ILE A 289 -5.01 -3.33 -16.90
C ILE A 289 -5.53 -4.27 -15.81
N VAL A 290 -4.62 -4.73 -14.94
CA VAL A 290 -4.94 -5.55 -13.77
C VAL A 290 -5.24 -4.66 -12.58
N ASP A 291 -4.39 -3.67 -12.37
CA ASP A 291 -4.49 -2.70 -11.28
C ASP A 291 -3.59 -1.48 -11.61
N PHE A 292 -3.80 -0.36 -10.93
CA PHE A 292 -2.96 0.83 -11.04
C PHE A 292 -2.92 1.62 -9.73
N SER A 293 -1.85 2.38 -9.55
CA SER A 293 -1.65 3.23 -8.37
C SER A 293 -0.97 4.54 -8.76
N LEU A 294 -1.29 5.59 -8.02
CA LEU A 294 -0.71 6.92 -8.20
C LEU A 294 -0.14 7.40 -6.88
N SER A 295 1.15 7.75 -6.90
CA SER A 295 1.80 8.46 -5.81
C SER A 295 2.22 9.85 -6.29
N ARG A 296 1.95 10.87 -5.49
CA ARG A 296 2.30 12.27 -5.79
C ARG A 296 3.06 12.88 -4.61
N LEU A 297 4.23 13.43 -4.92
CA LEU A 297 5.06 14.22 -4.02
C LEU A 297 5.28 15.59 -4.67
N HIS A 298 4.43 16.57 -4.33
CA HIS A 298 4.40 17.88 -4.98
C HIS A 298 4.25 17.78 -6.52
N HIS A 299 5.26 18.23 -7.24
CA HIS A 299 5.33 18.18 -8.69
C HIS A 299 5.75 16.80 -9.19
N ASP A 300 6.30 15.93 -8.34
CA ASP A 300 6.76 14.63 -8.76
C ASP A 300 5.65 13.58 -8.62
N VAL A 301 5.23 13.02 -9.75
CA VAL A 301 4.13 12.06 -9.82
C VAL A 301 4.66 10.74 -10.36
N THR A 302 4.43 9.66 -9.62
CA THR A 302 4.69 8.30 -10.06
C THR A 302 3.37 7.59 -10.31
N PHE A 303 3.11 7.22 -11.56
CA PHE A 303 1.98 6.39 -11.94
C PHE A 303 2.46 4.97 -12.24
N GLY A 304 2.04 4.01 -11.41
CA GLY A 304 2.29 2.58 -11.59
C GLY A 304 1.05 1.91 -12.16
N VAL A 305 1.23 1.04 -13.15
CA VAL A 305 0.15 0.24 -13.72
C VAL A 305 0.64 -1.18 -13.96
N LEU A 306 -0.13 -2.14 -13.47
CA LEU A 306 0.10 -3.55 -13.70
C LEU A 306 -0.73 -3.99 -14.88
N VAL A 307 -0.07 -4.53 -15.90
CA VAL A 307 -0.73 -4.92 -17.15
C VAL A 307 -0.42 -6.35 -17.54
N HIS A 308 -1.36 -7.01 -18.19
CA HIS A 308 -1.10 -8.23 -18.93
C HIS A 308 -0.60 -7.86 -20.34
N LEU A 309 0.62 -8.29 -20.66
CA LEU A 309 1.20 -8.18 -21.99
C LEU A 309 1.03 -9.48 -22.75
N HIS A 310 0.70 -9.33 -24.04
CA HIS A 310 0.67 -10.37 -25.05
C HIS A 310 1.78 -10.10 -26.08
N ASP A 311 2.09 -11.08 -26.94
CA ASP A 311 3.14 -10.96 -27.97
C ASP A 311 2.92 -9.81 -28.98
N ARG A 312 1.72 -9.23 -29.02
CA ARG A 312 1.37 -8.08 -29.85
C ARG A 312 1.73 -6.72 -29.24
N ASN A 313 2.18 -6.69 -27.99
CA ASN A 313 2.41 -5.45 -27.24
C ASN A 313 3.88 -4.98 -27.26
N VAL A 314 4.71 -5.44 -28.21
CA VAL A 314 6.13 -5.05 -28.28
C VAL A 314 6.31 -3.55 -28.54
N ASP A 315 5.42 -2.94 -29.33
CA ASP A 315 5.47 -1.51 -29.64
C ASP A 315 5.06 -0.60 -28.48
N LEU A 316 4.39 -1.17 -27.47
CA LEU A 316 3.99 -0.45 -26.27
C LEU A 316 5.20 0.22 -25.61
N PHE A 317 6.34 -0.49 -25.55
CA PHE A 317 7.55 0.01 -24.93
C PHE A 317 8.08 1.25 -25.65
N GLY A 318 8.06 1.27 -26.98
CA GLY A 318 8.48 2.43 -27.77
C GLY A 318 7.59 3.65 -27.57
N ASP A 319 6.28 3.46 -27.53
CA ASP A 319 5.32 4.55 -27.29
C ASP A 319 5.41 5.08 -25.85
N LEU A 320 5.65 4.20 -24.87
CA LEU A 320 5.88 4.61 -23.49
C LEU A 320 7.20 5.39 -23.32
N VAL A 321 8.28 4.98 -24.00
CA VAL A 321 9.55 5.73 -23.99
C VAL A 321 9.38 7.11 -24.61
N LYS A 322 8.68 7.23 -25.74
CA LYS A 322 8.36 8.54 -26.35
C LYS A 322 7.52 9.41 -25.42
N THR A 323 6.56 8.81 -24.73
CA THR A 323 5.72 9.50 -23.74
C THR A 323 6.56 9.99 -22.57
N ALA A 324 7.46 9.16 -22.05
CA ALA A 324 8.39 9.53 -21.00
C ALA A 324 9.28 10.71 -21.43
N GLN A 325 9.88 10.66 -22.63
CA GLN A 325 10.68 11.76 -23.18
C GLN A 325 9.87 13.05 -23.33
N ARG A 326 8.65 12.96 -23.87
CA ARG A 326 7.77 14.12 -24.08
C ARG A 326 7.50 14.87 -22.78
N TRP A 327 7.41 14.16 -21.68
CA TRP A 327 7.03 14.69 -20.37
C TRP A 327 8.18 14.72 -19.37
N ASP A 328 9.43 14.59 -19.84
CA ASP A 328 10.63 14.54 -18.98
C ASP A 328 10.49 13.56 -17.81
N GLY A 329 9.93 12.39 -18.12
CA GLY A 329 9.62 11.36 -17.15
C GLY A 329 10.62 10.22 -17.17
N THR A 330 10.85 9.61 -16.00
CA THR A 330 11.61 8.37 -15.85
C THR A 330 10.68 7.18 -15.93
N LEU A 331 10.91 6.32 -16.92
CA LEU A 331 10.14 5.10 -17.15
C LEU A 331 10.87 3.88 -16.59
N SER A 332 10.12 3.01 -15.90
CA SER A 332 10.63 1.76 -15.37
C SER A 332 9.68 0.60 -15.69
N PHE A 333 10.27 -0.56 -15.93
CA PHE A 333 9.56 -1.80 -16.19
C PHE A 333 10.04 -2.85 -15.22
N ASP A 334 9.11 -3.48 -14.53
CA ASP A 334 9.38 -4.65 -13.68
C ASP A 334 8.53 -5.82 -14.13
N VAL A 335 9.20 -6.81 -14.73
CA VAL A 335 8.56 -8.06 -15.16
C VAL A 335 8.35 -8.91 -13.92
N GLN A 336 7.09 -9.09 -13.52
CA GLN A 336 6.76 -9.87 -12.36
C GLN A 336 6.94 -11.36 -12.68
N ASP A 337 8.05 -11.93 -12.18
CA ASP A 337 8.53 -13.29 -12.49
C ASP A 337 7.50 -14.36 -12.07
N ALA A 338 7.52 -15.53 -12.74
CA ALA A 338 6.58 -16.65 -12.53
C ALA A 338 6.48 -17.18 -11.09
N ARG A 339 7.34 -16.73 -10.15
CA ARG A 339 7.23 -17.00 -8.71
C ARG A 339 6.00 -16.37 -8.07
N LEU A 340 5.50 -15.25 -8.59
CA LEU A 340 4.22 -14.67 -8.19
C LEU A 340 3.04 -15.52 -8.62
N LYS A 341 3.16 -16.28 -9.73
CA LYS A 341 2.15 -17.30 -10.10
C LYS A 341 2.18 -18.47 -9.12
N ALA A 342 3.36 -18.90 -8.65
CA ALA A 342 3.50 -20.02 -7.71
C ALA A 342 3.03 -19.71 -6.27
N SER A 343 3.16 -18.46 -5.78
CA SER A 343 2.61 -18.10 -4.46
C SER A 343 1.12 -17.75 -4.50
N LYS A 344 0.59 -17.33 -5.66
CA LYS A 344 -0.82 -16.91 -5.83
C LYS A 344 -1.78 -18.03 -6.27
N LEU A 345 -1.28 -19.14 -6.82
CA LEU A 345 -2.15 -20.32 -7.03
C LEU A 345 -2.51 -21.04 -5.71
N ALA A 346 -1.78 -20.78 -4.62
CA ALA A 346 -2.05 -21.39 -3.32
C ALA A 346 -3.13 -20.66 -2.51
N ASN A 347 -3.36 -19.36 -2.75
CA ASN A 347 -4.41 -18.57 -2.10
C ASN A 347 -4.90 -17.52 -3.07
N ALA A 348 -6.19 -17.53 -3.39
CA ALA A 348 -6.89 -16.64 -4.31
C ALA A 348 -6.95 -15.16 -3.83
N ALA A 349 -5.82 -14.57 -3.46
CA ALA A 349 -5.70 -13.18 -3.05
C ALA A 349 -5.41 -12.30 -4.27
N GLN A 350 -6.32 -11.34 -4.51
CA GLN A 350 -6.17 -10.24 -5.45
C GLN A 350 -4.85 -9.51 -5.16
N TYR A 351 -4.08 -9.21 -6.20
CA TYR A 351 -2.86 -8.43 -6.06
C TYR A 351 -3.21 -6.95 -6.17
N ALA A 352 -2.89 -6.18 -5.13
CA ALA A 352 -2.92 -4.73 -5.16
C ALA A 352 -1.50 -4.17 -5.33
N LEU A 353 -1.30 -3.19 -6.22
CA LEU A 353 -0.03 -2.47 -6.41
C LEU A 353 0.46 -1.83 -5.11
N ASP A 354 -0.49 -1.41 -4.28
CA ASP A 354 -0.26 -0.65 -3.06
C ASP A 354 0.25 -1.54 -1.92
N GLU A 355 0.13 -2.87 -2.06
CA GLU A 355 0.51 -3.82 -1.03
C GLU A 355 1.96 -4.30 -1.21
N ALA A 356 2.77 -4.01 -0.20
CA ALA A 356 4.10 -4.62 -0.04
C ALA A 356 4.00 -6.16 -0.03
N PRO A 357 5.08 -6.93 -0.31
CA PRO A 357 5.07 -8.40 -0.41
C PRO A 357 4.75 -9.15 0.91
N TYR A 358 4.18 -8.46 1.89
CA TYR A 358 3.89 -8.90 3.25
C TYR A 358 2.38 -9.12 3.48
N ALA A 359 1.68 -9.73 2.53
CA ALA A 359 0.25 -10.02 2.65
C ALA A 359 -0.09 -10.91 3.88
N ALA A 360 0.83 -11.78 4.29
CA ALA A 360 0.69 -12.66 5.45
C ALA A 360 1.20 -12.02 6.77
N ARG A 361 1.16 -10.69 6.89
CA ARG A 361 1.58 -9.98 8.12
C ARG A 361 0.42 -9.17 8.69
N ALA A 362 0.38 -9.09 10.01
CA ALA A 362 -0.61 -8.29 10.71
C ALA A 362 -0.38 -6.80 10.43
N LYS A 363 -1.45 -6.09 10.10
CA LYS A 363 -1.41 -4.66 9.76
C LYS A 363 -1.70 -3.84 11.00
N TYR A 364 -0.81 -2.91 11.31
CA TYR A 364 -0.95 -1.96 12.41
C TYR A 364 -0.85 -0.53 11.90
N MET A 365 -1.39 0.40 12.68
CA MET A 365 -1.18 1.81 12.53
C MET A 365 -0.49 2.35 13.76
N ALA A 366 0.67 2.98 13.59
CA ALA A 366 1.33 3.74 14.64
C ALA A 366 1.04 5.23 14.45
N THR A 367 0.42 5.86 15.44
CA THR A 367 0.29 7.32 15.50
C THR A 367 1.39 7.84 16.41
N VAL A 368 2.27 8.66 15.87
CA VAL A 368 3.46 9.22 16.54
C VAL A 368 3.23 10.71 16.71
N LEU A 369 3.31 11.21 17.94
CA LEU A 369 2.89 12.56 18.30
C LEU A 369 3.85 13.22 19.30
N ASN A 370 4.21 14.48 19.03
CA ASN A 370 4.88 15.36 19.99
C ASN A 370 4.49 16.82 19.72
N GLU A 371 3.85 17.49 20.68
CA GLU A 371 3.43 18.90 20.53
C GLU A 371 4.63 19.87 20.43
N ARG A 372 5.82 19.46 20.86
CA ARG A 372 7.06 20.22 20.72
C ARG A 372 7.79 19.95 19.40
N GLY A 373 7.26 19.04 18.58
CA GLY A 373 7.83 18.62 17.31
C GLY A 373 8.55 17.27 17.38
N LEU A 374 8.39 16.47 16.32
CA LEU A 374 9.07 15.19 16.14
C LEU A 374 10.51 15.44 15.72
N SER A 375 11.45 15.00 16.57
CA SER A 375 12.88 15.16 16.31
C SER A 375 13.41 14.07 15.37
N PRO A 376 14.40 14.39 14.51
CA PRO A 376 15.10 13.39 13.71
C PRO A 376 15.75 12.29 14.56
N GLU A 377 16.21 12.62 15.77
CA GLU A 377 16.82 11.66 16.72
C GLU A 377 15.80 10.60 17.15
N PHE A 378 14.59 11.02 17.54
CA PHE A 378 13.52 10.11 17.89
C PHE A 378 13.11 9.26 16.68
N LEU A 379 12.90 9.88 15.50
CA LEU A 379 12.48 9.17 14.30
C LEU A 379 13.51 8.12 13.86
N SER A 380 14.80 8.42 14.00
CA SER A 380 15.89 7.47 13.75
C SER A 380 15.85 6.30 14.73
N GLU A 381 15.72 6.55 16.04
CA GLU A 381 15.64 5.49 17.05
C GLU A 381 14.39 4.61 16.88
N TRP A 382 13.24 5.23 16.58
CA TRP A 382 11.98 4.55 16.23
C TRP A 382 12.13 3.64 15.01
N LEU A 383 12.69 4.14 13.90
CA LEU A 383 12.89 3.35 12.69
C LEU A 383 13.89 2.20 12.89
N ASN A 384 14.96 2.42 13.66
CA ASN A 384 15.90 1.37 14.03
C ASN A 384 15.24 0.30 14.91
N TRP A 385 14.36 0.70 15.83
CA TRP A 385 13.57 -0.21 16.65
C TRP A 385 12.63 -1.08 15.79
N LEU A 386 11.94 -0.48 14.80
CA LEU A 386 11.12 -1.22 13.83
C LEU A 386 11.96 -2.20 13.01
N LEU A 387 13.11 -1.76 12.50
CA LEU A 387 14.01 -2.55 11.67
C LEU A 387 14.54 -3.78 12.42
N ALA A 388 14.96 -3.62 13.68
CA ALA A 388 15.44 -4.71 14.52
C ALA A 388 14.40 -5.83 14.70
N ARG A 389 13.12 -5.47 14.63
CA ARG A 389 11.96 -6.38 14.74
C ARG A 389 11.43 -6.83 13.38
N LYS A 390 12.08 -6.45 12.28
CA LYS A 390 11.66 -6.74 10.90
C LYS A 390 10.25 -6.21 10.59
N ILE A 391 9.82 -5.15 11.28
CA ILE A 391 8.57 -4.45 11.01
C ILE A 391 8.81 -3.52 9.82
N SER A 392 7.90 -3.56 8.84
CA SER A 392 8.03 -2.76 7.61
C SER A 392 7.05 -1.60 7.63
N VAL A 393 7.51 -0.40 7.27
CA VAL A 393 6.66 0.77 7.01
C VAL A 393 6.12 0.65 5.59
N GLU A 394 4.80 0.67 5.44
CA GLU A 394 4.12 0.61 4.14
C GLU A 394 3.70 2.00 3.66
N GLN A 395 3.29 2.86 4.59
CA GLN A 395 2.83 4.21 4.29
C GLN A 395 3.15 5.14 5.45
N MET A 396 3.43 6.40 5.13
CA MET A 396 3.52 7.49 6.09
C MET A 396 2.54 8.58 5.67
N ARG A 397 1.81 9.13 6.64
CA ARG A 397 0.88 10.24 6.43
C ARG A 397 1.05 11.25 7.55
N ARG A 398 1.33 12.50 7.21
CA ARG A 398 1.27 13.60 8.18
C ARG A 398 -0.18 13.88 8.54
N LEU A 399 -0.48 14.02 9.83
CA LEU A 399 -1.83 14.33 10.32
C LEU A 399 -1.99 15.80 10.70
N ASP A 400 -0.92 16.49 11.08
CA ASP A 400 -0.95 17.90 11.45
C ASP A 400 -0.70 18.84 10.24
N ASN A 401 -1.02 20.13 10.39
CA ASN A 401 -0.76 21.17 9.39
C ASN A 401 0.17 22.30 9.89
N HIS A 402 0.92 22.06 10.98
CA HIS A 402 1.80 23.06 11.59
C HIS A 402 3.05 23.33 10.76
N SER A 403 3.84 24.34 11.13
CA SER A 403 5.14 24.58 10.49
C SER A 403 6.16 23.48 10.83
N SER A 404 6.21 23.07 12.10
CA SER A 404 6.94 21.89 12.56
C SER A 404 6.09 20.63 12.43
N LEU A 405 6.75 19.49 12.22
CA LEU A 405 6.11 18.18 12.14
C LEU A 405 5.73 17.71 13.56
N LEU A 406 4.43 17.70 13.89
CA LEU A 406 3.96 17.32 15.22
C LEU A 406 3.42 15.89 15.26
N CYS A 407 2.72 15.46 14.20
CA CYS A 407 2.04 14.17 14.19
C CYS A 407 2.16 13.45 12.84
N VAL A 408 2.63 12.20 12.90
CA VAL A 408 2.73 11.31 11.75
C VAL A 408 2.10 9.97 12.05
N GLU A 409 1.37 9.48 11.07
CA GLU A 409 0.77 8.16 11.04
C GLU A 409 1.61 7.23 10.16
N PHE A 410 1.96 6.06 10.67
CA PHE A 410 2.69 5.00 9.96
C PHE A 410 1.82 3.76 9.82
N ARG A 411 1.56 3.32 8.59
CA ARG A 411 1.00 1.99 8.32
C ARG A 411 2.13 0.97 8.38
N LEU A 412 1.99 0.00 9.25
CA LEU A 412 3.03 -0.99 9.58
C LEU A 412 2.59 -2.40 9.21
N SER A 413 3.53 -3.17 8.67
CA SER A 413 3.44 -4.62 8.46
C SER A 413 4.27 -5.34 9.52
N VAL A 414 3.60 -5.94 10.50
CA VAL A 414 4.21 -6.56 11.68
C VAL A 414 4.24 -8.08 11.51
N PRO A 415 5.39 -8.75 11.67
CA PRO A 415 5.46 -10.21 11.71
C PRO A 415 4.51 -10.82 12.76
N GLU A 416 3.73 -11.84 12.40
CA GLU A 416 2.78 -12.51 13.30
C GLU A 416 3.44 -13.17 14.52
N THR A 417 4.75 -13.42 14.45
CA THR A 417 5.54 -14.01 15.54
C THR A 417 5.80 -13.04 16.69
N LEU A 418 5.52 -11.74 16.55
CA LEU A 418 5.77 -10.74 17.58
C LEU A 418 4.53 -10.50 18.43
N SER A 419 4.71 -10.49 19.75
CA SER A 419 3.66 -10.09 20.67
C SER A 419 3.54 -8.57 20.74
N VAL A 420 2.34 -8.04 20.51
CA VAL A 420 2.07 -6.59 20.58
C VAL A 420 2.31 -6.04 21.99
N ASP A 421 2.10 -6.84 23.03
CA ASP A 421 2.28 -6.40 24.41
C ASP A 421 3.77 -6.27 24.76
N GLU A 422 4.62 -7.14 24.23
CA GLU A 422 6.08 -7.00 24.32
C GLU A 422 6.54 -5.73 23.59
N LEU A 423 6.02 -5.51 22.37
CA LEU A 423 6.30 -4.31 21.60
C LEU A 423 5.93 -3.04 22.37
N ARG A 424 4.74 -3.01 23.00
CA ARG A 424 4.26 -1.85 23.77
C ARG A 424 5.19 -1.53 24.93
N THR A 425 5.65 -2.54 25.66
CA THR A 425 6.54 -2.37 26.83
C THR A 425 7.84 -1.70 26.44
N GLU A 426 8.46 -2.13 25.35
CA GLU A 426 9.70 -1.52 24.83
C GLU A 426 9.45 -0.12 24.26
N LEU A 427 8.31 0.09 23.61
CA LEU A 427 7.93 1.40 23.05
C LEU A 427 7.76 2.46 24.13
N ILE A 428 7.27 2.09 25.31
CA ILE A 428 7.16 3.01 26.44
C ILE A 428 8.53 3.61 26.78
N ALA A 429 9.60 2.80 26.80
CA ALA A 429 10.94 3.29 27.13
C ALA A 429 11.46 4.34 26.12
N ILE A 430 11.34 4.05 24.82
CA ILE A 430 11.77 4.97 23.75
C ILE A 430 10.92 6.24 23.77
N SER A 431 9.61 6.08 23.88
CA SER A 431 8.65 7.17 23.90
C SER A 431 8.89 8.11 25.09
N SER A 432 9.12 7.56 26.29
CA SER A 432 9.38 8.35 27.50
C SER A 432 10.72 9.10 27.43
N LYS A 433 11.77 8.48 26.88
CA LYS A 433 13.09 9.12 26.67
C LYS A 433 12.99 10.39 25.83
N HIS A 434 12.14 10.38 24.80
CA HIS A 434 11.99 11.48 23.84
C HIS A 434 10.74 12.34 24.08
N GLN A 435 9.99 12.10 25.16
CA GLN A 435 8.71 12.78 25.45
C GLN A 435 7.75 12.76 24.23
N THR A 436 7.80 11.67 23.47
CA THR A 436 7.04 11.48 22.23
C THR A 436 6.10 10.32 22.42
N ASP A 437 4.81 10.53 22.14
CA ASP A 437 3.82 9.48 22.29
C ASP A 437 3.72 8.63 21.02
N VAL A 438 3.62 7.32 21.22
CA VAL A 438 3.42 6.33 20.16
C VAL A 438 2.23 5.46 20.51
N ALA A 439 1.16 5.57 19.74
CA ALA A 439 -0.02 4.74 19.86
C ALA A 439 -0.06 3.71 18.74
N LEU A 440 0.06 2.42 19.08
CA LEU A 440 0.02 1.30 18.13
C LEU A 440 -1.37 0.64 18.16
N GLN A 441 -2.08 0.66 17.03
CA GLN A 441 -3.44 0.13 16.91
C GLN A 441 -3.54 -0.88 15.75
N PRO A 442 -4.35 -1.95 15.87
CA PRO A 442 -4.67 -2.78 14.72
C PRO A 442 -5.30 -1.94 13.59
N ASN A 443 -4.82 -2.13 12.36
CA ASN A 443 -5.35 -1.43 11.19
C ASN A 443 -6.56 -2.20 10.62
N ASN A 444 -7.69 -2.12 11.31
CA ASN A 444 -8.95 -2.75 10.89
C ASN A 444 -10.04 -1.70 10.60
N VAL A 445 -11.22 -2.14 10.15
CA VAL A 445 -12.34 -1.26 9.78
C VAL A 445 -12.81 -0.37 10.94
N PHE A 446 -12.72 -0.86 12.17
CA PHE A 446 -13.20 -0.15 13.36
C PHE A 446 -12.24 0.91 13.87
N ARG A 447 -11.00 0.97 13.37
CA ARG A 447 -10.01 1.96 13.77
C ARG A 447 -10.50 3.40 13.55
N ARG A 448 -11.07 3.70 12.38
CA ARG A 448 -11.67 5.02 12.05
C ARG A 448 -13.18 5.08 12.31
N GLN A 449 -13.84 3.93 12.51
CA GLN A 449 -15.31 3.85 12.69
C GLN A 449 -15.71 3.78 14.17
N LYS A 450 -15.01 4.52 15.04
CA LYS A 450 -15.42 4.70 16.43
C LYS A 450 -16.75 5.46 16.50
N ARG A 451 -17.53 5.25 17.56
CA ARG A 451 -18.89 5.83 17.71
C ARG A 451 -19.23 6.29 19.13
N LEU A 452 -18.55 5.74 20.15
CA LEU A 452 -18.74 6.11 21.56
C LEU A 452 -17.39 6.51 22.16
N VAL A 453 -17.35 7.65 22.85
CA VAL A 453 -16.21 8.04 23.68
C VAL A 453 -16.67 8.24 25.13
N VAL A 454 -16.02 7.52 26.03
CA VAL A 454 -16.25 7.57 27.47
C VAL A 454 -15.04 8.19 28.13
N PHE A 455 -15.27 9.19 28.97
CA PHE A 455 -14.21 9.91 29.68
C PHE A 455 -14.35 9.73 31.19
N ASP A 456 -13.22 9.66 31.90
CA ASP A 456 -13.19 10.10 33.29
C ASP A 456 -13.35 11.64 33.37
N MET A 457 -13.72 12.14 34.54
CA MET A 457 -13.90 13.56 34.79
C MET A 457 -12.64 14.19 35.39
N ASP A 458 -12.33 13.82 36.63
CA ASP A 458 -11.22 14.37 37.42
C ASP A 458 -9.89 14.04 36.72
N SER A 459 -8.96 14.98 36.71
CA SER A 459 -7.65 14.85 36.06
C SER A 459 -7.66 14.43 34.56
N THR A 460 -8.83 14.43 33.92
CA THR A 460 -9.03 14.03 32.52
C THR A 460 -9.80 15.11 31.75
N LEU A 461 -11.11 15.28 31.95
CA LEU A 461 -11.90 16.34 31.31
C LEU A 461 -11.69 17.70 31.99
N ILE A 462 -11.41 17.68 33.28
CA ILE A 462 -11.03 18.83 34.10
C ILE A 462 -9.66 18.58 34.73
N GLN A 463 -8.95 19.66 35.07
CA GLN A 463 -7.58 19.55 35.60
C GLN A 463 -7.54 19.23 37.09
N GLN A 464 -8.64 19.49 37.81
CA GLN A 464 -8.71 19.34 39.26
C GLN A 464 -9.28 17.98 39.69
N GLU A 465 -9.00 17.62 40.93
CA GLU A 465 -9.70 16.59 41.69
C GLU A 465 -10.88 17.25 42.42
N VAL A 466 -12.11 16.92 42.06
CA VAL A 466 -13.31 17.61 42.57
C VAL A 466 -13.44 17.57 44.09
N ILE A 467 -13.07 16.46 44.73
CA ILE A 467 -13.20 16.32 46.18
C ILE A 467 -12.25 17.25 46.95
N ASP A 468 -11.09 17.53 46.37
CA ASP A 468 -10.08 18.42 46.94
C ASP A 468 -10.53 19.89 46.79
N GLU A 469 -11.17 20.24 45.68
CA GLU A 469 -11.77 21.58 45.50
C GLU A 469 -12.92 21.84 46.49
N ILE A 470 -13.76 20.83 46.75
CA ILE A 470 -14.79 20.94 47.79
C ILE A 470 -14.12 21.10 49.17
N ALA A 471 -13.09 20.30 49.45
CA ALA A 471 -12.37 20.36 50.72
C ALA A 471 -11.70 21.71 50.97
N ARG A 472 -11.14 22.32 49.92
CA ARG A 472 -10.54 23.66 49.95
C ARG A 472 -11.59 24.73 50.20
N ALA A 473 -12.74 24.65 49.52
CA ALA A 473 -13.85 25.57 49.74
C ALA A 473 -14.40 25.52 51.17
N THR A 474 -14.22 24.40 51.88
CA THR A 474 -14.71 24.21 53.25
C THR A 474 -13.61 24.19 54.33
N GLY A 475 -12.34 24.43 53.95
CA GLY A 475 -11.22 24.50 54.89
C GLY A 475 -10.80 23.16 55.54
N ILE A 476 -11.04 22.03 54.87
CA ILE A 476 -10.72 20.66 55.37
C ILE A 476 -9.71 19.92 54.48
N GLU A 477 -8.98 20.65 53.64
CA GLU A 477 -8.02 20.11 52.65
C GLU A 477 -6.98 19.16 53.28
N GLU A 478 -6.38 19.53 54.42
CA GLU A 478 -5.39 18.69 55.12
C GLU A 478 -5.96 17.32 55.53
N GLN A 479 -7.22 17.27 55.96
CA GLN A 479 -7.86 16.05 56.43
C GLN A 479 -8.17 15.11 55.26
N VAL A 480 -8.63 15.67 54.13
CA VAL A 480 -8.89 14.90 52.90
C VAL A 480 -7.58 14.38 52.32
N ALA A 481 -6.53 15.20 52.27
CA ALA A 481 -5.21 14.81 51.80
C ALA A 481 -4.63 13.64 52.60
N ALA A 482 -4.77 13.65 53.93
CA ALA A 482 -4.31 12.55 54.79
C ALA A 482 -5.01 11.21 54.47
N ILE A 483 -6.30 11.24 54.11
CA ILE A 483 -7.04 10.02 53.71
C ILE A 483 -6.61 9.56 52.31
N THR A 484 -6.41 10.50 51.37
CA THR A 484 -5.94 10.20 50.01
C THR A 484 -4.56 9.54 50.03
N GLU A 485 -3.65 10.03 50.87
CA GLU A 485 -2.31 9.44 51.05
C GLU A 485 -2.39 7.99 51.53
N ARG A 486 -3.21 7.71 52.55
CA ARG A 486 -3.43 6.33 53.05
C ARG A 486 -4.02 5.40 51.99
N ALA A 487 -4.93 5.91 51.15
CA ALA A 487 -5.49 5.15 50.04
C ALA A 487 -4.44 4.85 48.96
N MET A 488 -3.56 5.82 48.65
CA MET A 488 -2.45 5.63 47.71
C MET A 488 -1.39 4.65 48.22
N GLN A 489 -1.18 4.59 49.54
CA GLN A 489 -0.34 3.59 50.21
C GLN A 489 -0.99 2.19 50.27
N GLY A 490 -2.25 2.07 49.87
CA GLY A 490 -2.99 0.80 49.87
C GLY A 490 -3.48 0.38 51.27
N GLU A 491 -3.50 1.29 52.25
CA GLU A 491 -3.98 0.99 53.61
C GLU A 491 -5.50 0.83 53.68
N ILE A 492 -6.22 1.51 52.79
CA ILE A 492 -7.69 1.50 52.71
C ILE A 492 -8.12 1.36 51.25
N ASP A 493 -9.24 0.68 51.01
CA ASP A 493 -9.75 0.49 49.65
C ASP A 493 -10.43 1.77 49.10
N PHE A 494 -10.79 1.76 47.81
CA PHE A 494 -11.42 2.93 47.18
C PHE A 494 -12.76 3.32 47.84
N LYS A 495 -13.59 2.35 48.23
CA LYS A 495 -14.91 2.61 48.84
C LYS A 495 -14.76 3.19 50.23
N GLU A 496 -13.84 2.63 51.02
CA GLU A 496 -13.47 3.12 52.35
C GLU A 496 -12.88 4.53 52.28
N SER A 497 -11.95 4.78 51.35
CA SER A 497 -11.37 6.10 51.12
C SER A 497 -12.42 7.13 50.71
N LEU A 498 -13.31 6.77 49.79
CA LEU A 498 -14.39 7.67 49.37
C LEU A 498 -15.35 7.95 50.54
N ALA A 499 -15.79 6.93 51.27
CA ALA A 499 -16.68 7.09 52.40
C ALA A 499 -16.07 7.98 53.49
N ALA A 500 -14.79 7.77 53.82
CA ALA A 500 -14.07 8.57 54.81
C ALA A 500 -13.93 10.03 54.37
N ARG A 501 -13.58 10.30 53.10
CA ARG A 501 -13.49 11.68 52.59
C ARG A 501 -14.85 12.36 52.52
N VAL A 502 -15.90 11.64 52.10
CA VAL A 502 -17.27 12.17 52.05
C VAL A 502 -17.81 12.46 53.46
N ALA A 503 -17.46 11.66 54.47
CA ALA A 503 -17.86 11.90 55.86
C ALA A 503 -17.35 13.26 56.39
N LEU A 504 -16.17 13.71 55.96
CA LEU A 504 -15.63 15.03 56.32
C LEU A 504 -16.43 16.18 55.72
N LEU A 505 -17.19 15.95 54.64
CA LEU A 505 -18.03 16.97 54.01
C LEU A 505 -19.34 17.24 54.78
N LYS A 506 -19.60 16.53 55.88
CA LYS A 506 -20.83 16.70 56.67
C LYS A 506 -21.00 18.14 57.15
N GLY A 507 -22.17 18.71 56.89
CA GLY A 507 -22.50 20.09 57.25
C GLY A 507 -22.08 21.13 56.20
N THR A 508 -21.40 20.74 55.14
CA THR A 508 -21.07 21.63 54.01
C THR A 508 -22.35 22.11 53.33
N PRO A 509 -22.53 23.43 53.12
CA PRO A 509 -23.65 23.95 52.35
C PRO A 509 -23.63 23.47 50.90
N VAL A 510 -24.79 23.11 50.35
CA VAL A 510 -24.89 22.69 48.93
C VAL A 510 -24.43 23.79 47.97
N SER A 511 -24.54 25.06 48.37
CA SER A 511 -24.03 26.20 47.58
C SER A 511 -22.52 26.16 47.32
N ALA A 512 -21.74 25.49 48.18
CA ALA A 512 -20.30 25.33 47.95
C ALA A 512 -20.01 24.56 46.64
N LEU A 513 -20.90 23.67 46.22
CA LEU A 513 -20.77 22.97 44.94
C LEU A 513 -20.91 23.93 43.74
N GLU A 514 -21.68 25.02 43.87
CA GLU A 514 -21.77 26.05 42.82
C GLU A 514 -20.49 26.88 42.73
N ASP A 515 -19.82 27.14 43.85
CA ASP A 515 -18.53 27.83 43.87
C ASP A 515 -17.45 26.98 43.20
N VAL A 516 -17.42 25.67 43.50
CA VAL A 516 -16.50 24.73 42.85
C VAL A 516 -16.72 24.71 41.33
N LYS A 517 -17.97 24.65 40.85
CA LYS A 517 -18.28 24.67 39.39
C LYS A 517 -17.66 25.88 38.68
N ARG A 518 -17.67 27.06 39.31
CA ARG A 518 -17.11 28.30 38.73
C ARG A 518 -15.59 28.29 38.67
N GLN A 519 -14.93 27.45 39.46
CA GLN A 519 -13.48 27.34 39.56
C GLN A 519 -12.91 26.18 38.72
N LEU A 520 -13.75 25.27 38.24
CA LEU A 520 -13.31 24.16 37.40
C LEU A 520 -12.62 24.67 36.13
N VAL A 521 -11.46 24.12 35.84
CA VAL A 521 -10.70 24.42 34.62
C VAL A 521 -10.76 23.17 33.75
N PHE A 522 -11.37 23.31 32.58
CA PHE A 522 -11.39 22.24 31.58
C PHE A 522 -10.00 21.99 31.02
N THR A 523 -9.70 20.72 30.77
CA THR A 523 -8.46 20.30 30.14
C THR A 523 -8.35 20.89 28.74
N GLU A 524 -7.12 21.27 28.34
CA GLU A 524 -6.86 21.85 27.03
C GLU A 524 -7.41 20.93 25.92
N GLY A 525 -8.12 21.51 24.95
CA GLY A 525 -8.73 20.76 23.86
C GLY A 525 -10.02 19.99 24.21
N ALA A 526 -10.48 19.93 25.48
CA ALA A 526 -11.71 19.21 25.85
C ALA A 526 -12.95 19.68 25.08
N HIS A 527 -13.19 21.00 25.07
CA HIS A 527 -14.31 21.59 24.32
C HIS A 527 -14.16 21.37 22.80
N TYR A 528 -12.94 21.50 22.27
CA TYR A 528 -12.67 21.29 20.85
C TYR A 528 -12.97 19.84 20.45
N LEU A 529 -12.42 18.88 21.18
CA LEU A 529 -12.63 17.45 20.97
C LEU A 529 -14.13 17.10 21.02
N CYS A 530 -14.81 17.50 22.09
CA CYS A 530 -16.22 17.14 22.27
C CYS A 530 -17.09 17.71 21.14
N ARG A 531 -16.90 18.97 20.75
CA ARG A 531 -17.63 19.55 19.62
C ARG A 531 -17.38 18.78 18.32
N ALA A 532 -16.12 18.53 17.96
CA ALA A 532 -15.79 17.79 16.74
C ALA A 532 -16.45 16.40 16.71
N LEU A 533 -16.38 15.67 17.84
CA LEU A 533 -16.98 14.35 17.95
C LEU A 533 -18.51 14.41 17.89
N LYS A 534 -19.16 15.40 18.52
CA LYS A 534 -20.61 15.59 18.40
C LYS A 534 -21.04 15.87 16.96
N SER A 535 -20.33 16.73 16.24
CA SER A 535 -20.58 17.01 14.82
C SER A 535 -20.41 15.75 13.95
N ALA A 536 -19.45 14.89 14.29
CA ALA A 536 -19.25 13.59 13.65
C ALA A 536 -20.26 12.50 14.08
N GLY A 537 -21.26 12.83 14.91
CA GLY A 537 -22.33 11.93 15.33
C GLY A 537 -21.96 10.95 16.45
N PHE A 538 -20.92 11.24 17.22
CA PHE A 538 -20.53 10.39 18.36
C PHE A 538 -21.47 10.54 19.54
N LYS A 539 -21.59 9.45 20.29
CA LYS A 539 -22.11 9.47 21.66
C LYS A 539 -20.96 9.72 22.63
N LEU A 540 -21.17 10.64 23.56
CA LEU A 540 -20.17 11.01 24.55
C LEU A 540 -20.71 10.79 25.96
N ALA A 541 -19.87 10.28 26.84
CA ALA A 541 -20.24 10.02 28.22
C ALA A 541 -19.12 10.41 29.18
N VAL A 542 -19.49 10.91 30.35
CA VAL A 542 -18.60 11.03 31.51
C VAL A 542 -18.98 10.00 32.57
N ILE A 543 -18.01 9.22 33.03
CA ILE A 543 -18.16 8.24 34.10
C ILE A 543 -17.08 8.48 35.15
N SER A 544 -17.48 9.03 36.30
CA SER A 544 -16.55 9.56 37.30
C SER A 544 -16.74 8.92 38.68
N GLY A 545 -15.63 8.81 39.42
CA GLY A 545 -15.64 8.50 40.85
C GLY A 545 -15.95 9.71 41.74
N GLY A 546 -16.03 10.91 41.17
CA GLY A 546 -16.46 12.15 41.81
C GLY A 546 -17.98 12.23 41.96
N PHE A 547 -18.55 13.43 41.86
CA PHE A 547 -19.93 13.70 42.25
C PHE A 547 -20.88 14.13 41.12
N LEU A 548 -22.10 13.60 41.14
CA LEU A 548 -23.10 13.77 40.08
C LEU A 548 -23.49 15.22 39.76
N PRO A 549 -23.62 16.16 40.72
CA PRO A 549 -23.89 17.56 40.38
C PRO A 549 -22.82 18.19 39.49
N LEU A 550 -21.56 17.83 39.68
CA LEU A 550 -20.42 18.36 38.92
C LEU A 550 -20.26 17.62 37.59
N ALA A 551 -20.45 16.30 37.58
CA ALA A 551 -20.50 15.54 36.32
C ALA A 551 -21.63 16.02 35.39
N ARG A 552 -22.79 16.43 35.93
CA ARG A 552 -23.88 17.04 35.15
C ARG A 552 -23.53 18.42 34.60
N TYR A 553 -22.75 19.21 35.36
CA TYR A 553 -22.23 20.48 34.89
C TYR A 553 -21.27 20.27 33.72
N VAL A 554 -20.25 19.41 33.88
CA VAL A 554 -19.31 19.02 32.81
C VAL A 554 -20.05 18.48 31.57
N LYS A 555 -21.07 17.64 31.78
CA LYS A 555 -21.95 17.15 30.71
C LYS A 555 -22.60 18.29 29.92
N SER A 556 -23.17 19.26 30.62
CA SER A 556 -23.83 20.42 30.01
C SER A 556 -22.85 21.27 29.21
N GLU A 557 -21.70 21.62 29.81
CA GLU A 557 -20.68 22.48 29.21
C GLU A 557 -20.02 21.87 27.97
N LEU A 558 -19.84 20.55 27.96
CA LEU A 558 -19.20 19.82 26.86
C LEU A 558 -20.19 19.18 25.87
N GLY A 559 -21.50 19.28 26.12
CA GLY A 559 -22.53 18.68 25.27
C GLY A 559 -22.51 17.15 25.26
N LEU A 560 -22.18 16.52 26.40
CA LEU A 560 -22.15 15.06 26.52
C LEU A 560 -23.58 14.48 26.64
N ASP A 561 -23.77 13.22 26.21
CA ASP A 561 -25.07 12.55 26.22
C ASP A 561 -25.38 11.93 27.59
N TYR A 562 -24.35 11.38 28.26
CA TYR A 562 -24.47 10.65 29.52
C TYR A 562 -23.56 11.22 30.60
N ALA A 563 -24.02 11.15 31.85
CA ALA A 563 -23.23 11.47 33.04
C ALA A 563 -23.55 10.51 34.18
N PHE A 564 -22.55 9.77 34.64
CA PHE A 564 -22.63 8.87 35.79
C PHE A 564 -21.53 9.23 36.79
N ALA A 565 -21.91 9.39 38.06
CA ALA A 565 -20.99 9.67 39.15
C ALA A 565 -21.68 9.36 40.50
N ASN A 566 -20.93 9.45 41.60
CA ASN A 566 -21.48 9.23 42.94
C ASN A 566 -22.47 10.34 43.33
N GLN A 567 -23.54 9.98 44.01
CA GLN A 567 -24.53 10.96 44.48
C GLN A 567 -24.28 11.28 45.95
N LEU A 568 -24.04 12.54 46.28
CA LEU A 568 -23.97 13.00 47.67
C LEU A 568 -25.37 13.09 48.27
N LYS A 569 -25.53 12.59 49.50
CA LYS A 569 -26.78 12.71 50.25
C LYS A 569 -26.88 14.09 50.87
N VAL A 570 -28.04 14.71 50.69
CA VAL A 570 -28.39 16.02 51.25
C VAL A 570 -29.36 15.85 52.41
N THR A 571 -29.38 16.82 53.32
CA THR A 571 -30.35 16.89 54.42
C THR A 571 -31.78 17.00 53.88
N ALA A 572 -32.78 16.72 54.73
CA ALA A 572 -34.19 16.71 54.32
C ALA A 572 -34.70 18.08 53.81
N ASP A 573 -34.08 19.17 54.26
CA ASP A 573 -34.32 20.55 53.79
C ASP A 573 -33.51 20.92 52.54
N GLY A 574 -32.60 20.05 52.09
CA GLY A 574 -31.80 20.21 50.87
C GLY A 574 -30.68 21.25 50.96
N THR A 575 -30.38 21.76 52.15
CA THR A 575 -29.44 22.89 52.34
C THR A 575 -27.99 22.47 52.55
N THR A 576 -27.75 21.30 53.17
CA THR A 576 -26.41 20.84 53.55
C THR A 576 -26.16 19.36 53.20
N LEU A 577 -24.89 18.98 53.09
CA LEU A 577 -24.45 17.61 52.87
C LEU A 577 -24.49 16.81 54.18
N THR A 578 -24.97 15.56 54.13
CA THR A 578 -25.04 14.70 55.32
C THR A 578 -23.72 13.98 55.62
N GLY A 579 -22.77 14.00 54.68
CA GLY A 579 -21.53 13.22 54.74
C GLY A 579 -21.67 11.75 54.33
N GLU A 580 -22.70 11.41 53.54
CA GLU A 580 -22.95 10.06 53.03
C GLU A 580 -23.18 10.10 51.50
N THR A 581 -23.00 8.96 50.82
CA THR A 581 -23.39 8.79 49.41
C THR A 581 -24.71 8.02 49.28
N VAL A 582 -25.41 8.21 48.16
CA VAL A 582 -26.66 7.53 47.81
C VAL A 582 -26.43 6.57 46.66
N GLY A 583 -26.96 5.35 46.79
CA GLY A 583 -26.92 4.34 45.72
C GLY A 583 -25.56 3.64 45.60
N PRO A 584 -25.36 2.89 44.50
CA PRO A 584 -24.11 2.16 44.28
C PRO A 584 -22.96 3.13 43.99
N VAL A 585 -21.81 2.87 44.62
CA VAL A 585 -20.58 3.64 44.39
C VAL A 585 -20.03 3.34 42.98
N VAL A 586 -19.64 4.38 42.26
CA VAL A 586 -18.96 4.31 40.96
C VAL A 586 -17.49 3.99 41.19
N ASP A 587 -17.19 2.71 41.41
CA ASP A 587 -15.84 2.16 41.49
C ASP A 587 -15.32 1.70 40.11
N ALA A 588 -14.11 1.14 40.06
CA ALA A 588 -13.47 0.70 38.81
C ALA A 588 -14.30 -0.34 38.03
N VAL A 589 -14.95 -1.27 38.74
CA VAL A 589 -15.80 -2.29 38.12
C VAL A 589 -17.04 -1.62 37.55
N ARG A 590 -17.65 -0.72 38.33
CA ARG A 590 -18.84 0.00 37.91
C ARG A 590 -18.58 0.90 36.71
N LYS A 591 -17.39 1.52 36.59
CA LYS A 591 -17.02 2.30 35.40
C LYS A 591 -17.04 1.43 34.13
N ALA A 592 -16.44 0.24 34.20
CA ALA A 592 -16.43 -0.71 33.10
C ALA A 592 -17.84 -1.21 32.72
N GLU A 593 -18.67 -1.55 33.71
CA GLU A 593 -20.07 -1.96 33.48
C GLU A 593 -20.89 -0.85 32.81
N LEU A 594 -20.76 0.39 33.28
CA LEU A 594 -21.49 1.53 32.74
C LEU A 594 -21.10 1.82 31.29
N LEU A 595 -19.83 1.67 30.93
CA LEU A 595 -19.38 1.74 29.54
C LEU A 595 -20.10 0.70 28.66
N GLU A 596 -20.18 -0.55 29.10
CA GLU A 596 -20.86 -1.63 28.37
C GLU A 596 -22.37 -1.37 28.27
N VAL A 597 -22.99 -0.88 29.34
CA VAL A 597 -24.42 -0.52 29.36
C VAL A 597 -24.73 0.58 28.35
N ILE A 598 -23.90 1.64 28.27
CA ILE A 598 -24.08 2.72 27.29
C ILE A 598 -23.89 2.18 25.87
N ALA A 599 -22.84 1.40 25.63
CA ALA A 599 -22.58 0.80 24.33
C ALA A 599 -23.75 -0.08 23.87
N GLN A 600 -24.29 -0.91 24.75
CA GLN A 600 -25.45 -1.76 24.47
C GLN A 600 -26.71 -0.93 24.21
N ALA A 601 -26.97 0.10 25.01
CA ALA A 601 -28.15 0.96 24.86
C ALA A 601 -28.16 1.71 23.52
N GLU A 602 -26.98 2.09 23.02
CA GLU A 602 -26.81 2.80 21.75
C GLU A 602 -26.57 1.86 20.55
N GLY A 603 -26.54 0.53 20.77
CA GLY A 603 -26.26 -0.45 19.71
C GLY A 603 -24.84 -0.35 19.12
N ILE A 604 -23.87 0.08 19.92
CA ILE A 604 -22.48 0.30 19.53
C ILE A 604 -21.64 -0.90 19.96
N ALA A 605 -20.89 -1.50 19.03
CA ALA A 605 -19.97 -2.58 19.36
C ALA A 605 -18.78 -2.07 20.18
N ILE A 606 -18.25 -2.89 21.09
CA ILE A 606 -17.07 -2.54 21.92
C ILE A 606 -15.85 -2.16 21.05
N ASP A 607 -15.71 -2.75 19.86
CA ASP A 607 -14.70 -2.38 18.87
C ASP A 607 -14.76 -0.92 18.40
N GLN A 608 -15.90 -0.25 18.59
CA GLN A 608 -16.15 1.14 18.23
C GLN A 608 -16.08 2.09 19.43
N VAL A 609 -15.73 1.59 20.62
CA VAL A 609 -15.65 2.37 21.86
C VAL A 609 -14.23 2.86 22.12
N VAL A 610 -14.14 4.13 22.52
CA VAL A 610 -12.94 4.78 23.06
C VAL A 610 -13.18 5.07 24.54
N ALA A 611 -12.20 4.78 25.40
CA ALA A 611 -12.23 5.18 26.80
C ALA A 611 -10.98 6.00 27.12
N VAL A 612 -11.13 7.04 27.93
CA VAL A 612 -10.06 7.97 28.31
C VAL A 612 -10.07 8.16 29.82
N GLY A 613 -8.92 8.06 30.46
CA GLY A 613 -8.76 8.26 31.89
C GLY A 613 -7.29 8.35 32.29
N ASP A 614 -7.02 8.75 33.52
CA ASP A 614 -5.67 8.94 34.06
C ASP A 614 -5.36 7.99 35.23
N GLY A 615 -6.39 7.46 35.88
CA GLY A 615 -6.30 6.80 37.17
C GLY A 615 -6.29 5.26 37.11
N ALA A 616 -5.84 4.64 38.19
CA ALA A 616 -5.86 3.18 38.33
C ALA A 616 -7.30 2.62 38.43
N ASN A 617 -8.24 3.45 38.89
CA ASN A 617 -9.67 3.19 38.88
C ASN A 617 -10.25 3.09 37.45
N ASP A 618 -9.57 3.62 36.44
CA ASP A 618 -10.04 3.56 35.05
C ASP A 618 -9.57 2.32 34.29
N LEU A 619 -8.57 1.60 34.81
CA LEU A 619 -7.93 0.51 34.09
C LEU A 619 -8.89 -0.56 33.55
N LEU A 620 -9.94 -0.90 34.30
CA LEU A 620 -10.95 -1.83 33.83
C LEU A 620 -11.78 -1.25 32.67
N MET A 621 -12.17 0.02 32.76
CA MET A 621 -12.88 0.73 31.70
C MET A 621 -12.00 0.89 30.43
N LEU A 622 -10.74 1.28 30.60
CA LEU A 622 -9.76 1.40 29.53
C LEU A 622 -9.49 0.04 28.86
N GLY A 623 -9.40 -1.04 29.64
CA GLY A 623 -9.16 -2.39 29.14
C GLY A 623 -10.33 -2.96 28.34
N LYS A 624 -11.56 -2.58 28.68
CA LYS A 624 -12.78 -2.95 27.95
C LYS A 624 -12.87 -2.27 26.59
N ALA A 625 -12.54 -0.98 26.50
CA ALA A 625 -12.61 -0.25 25.25
C ALA A 625 -11.61 -0.79 24.20
N SER A 626 -12.01 -0.71 22.93
CA SER A 626 -11.11 -1.05 21.82
C SER A 626 -9.89 -0.13 21.77
N LEU A 627 -10.11 1.16 22.03
CA LEU A 627 -9.07 2.17 22.21
C LEU A 627 -9.18 2.75 23.63
N GLY A 628 -8.44 2.17 24.58
CA GLY A 628 -8.25 2.71 25.92
C GLY A 628 -7.03 3.62 25.97
N ILE A 629 -7.23 4.90 26.29
CA ILE A 629 -6.23 5.96 26.29
C ILE A 629 -5.94 6.39 27.72
N ALA A 630 -4.70 6.18 28.16
CA ALA A 630 -4.15 6.79 29.36
C ALA A 630 -3.74 8.24 29.06
N PHE A 631 -4.50 9.21 29.57
CA PHE A 631 -4.22 10.65 29.35
C PHE A 631 -3.48 11.23 30.54
N ASN A 632 -2.25 11.71 30.34
CA ASN A 632 -1.36 12.24 31.39
C ASN A 632 -1.35 11.39 32.69
N ALA A 633 -1.49 10.08 32.50
CA ALA A 633 -1.81 9.13 33.56
C ALA A 633 -0.60 8.78 34.44
N LYS A 634 -0.84 8.17 35.59
CA LYS A 634 0.25 7.63 36.43
C LYS A 634 0.99 6.48 35.71
N PRO A 635 2.29 6.23 35.98
CA PRO A 635 3.09 5.24 35.25
C PRO A 635 2.45 3.85 35.14
N ARG A 636 1.91 3.32 36.25
CA ARG A 636 1.20 2.03 36.29
C ARG A 636 0.02 1.97 35.32
N VAL A 637 -0.67 3.09 35.12
CA VAL A 637 -1.83 3.17 34.21
C VAL A 637 -1.35 3.19 32.76
N GLN A 638 -0.30 3.96 32.48
CA GLN A 638 0.31 4.04 31.15
C GLN A 638 0.87 2.69 30.67
N GLU A 639 1.41 1.87 31.58
CA GLU A 639 1.95 0.54 31.26
C GLU A 639 0.86 -0.47 30.85
N GLN A 640 -0.36 -0.32 31.38
CA GLN A 640 -1.46 -1.25 31.16
C GLN A 640 -2.44 -0.78 30.07
N ALA A 641 -2.52 0.52 29.81
CA ALA A 641 -3.38 1.07 28.77
C ALA A 641 -2.86 0.71 27.36
N ARG A 642 -3.79 0.64 26.39
CA ARG A 642 -3.45 0.27 25.00
C ARG A 642 -2.73 1.42 24.29
N ALA A 643 -3.10 2.65 24.60
CA ALA A 643 -2.50 3.87 24.11
C ALA A 643 -2.33 4.87 25.25
N ARG A 644 -1.43 5.84 25.05
CA ARG A 644 -1.21 6.93 25.98
C ARG A 644 -1.01 8.25 25.25
N ILE A 645 -1.37 9.34 25.92
CA ILE A 645 -1.10 10.70 25.49
C ILE A 645 -0.53 11.43 26.70
N ASN A 646 0.73 11.84 26.62
CA ASN A 646 1.43 12.65 27.62
C ASN A 646 1.64 14.10 27.15
N GLN A 647 0.92 14.48 26.09
CA GLN A 647 0.82 15.84 25.60
C GLN A 647 -0.31 16.60 26.31
N LYS A 648 -0.38 17.92 26.18
CA LYS A 648 -1.31 18.74 26.98
C LYS A 648 -2.75 18.64 26.52
N SER A 649 -2.99 18.52 25.22
CA SER A 649 -4.33 18.66 24.66
C SER A 649 -5.05 17.32 24.51
N LEU A 650 -6.32 17.26 24.95
CA LEU A 650 -7.23 16.17 24.65
C LEU A 650 -7.60 16.10 23.16
N ALA A 651 -7.44 17.20 22.41
CA ALA A 651 -7.74 17.22 20.97
C ALA A 651 -6.90 16.18 20.19
N ASN A 652 -5.72 15.83 20.72
CA ASN A 652 -4.83 14.80 20.17
C ASN A 652 -5.49 13.42 20.03
N ILE A 653 -6.59 13.15 20.75
CA ILE A 653 -7.38 11.92 20.58
C ILE A 653 -7.90 11.79 19.13
N LEU A 654 -8.19 12.90 18.45
CA LEU A 654 -8.63 12.89 17.05
C LEU A 654 -7.56 12.29 16.12
N TYR A 655 -6.27 12.57 16.37
CA TYR A 655 -5.18 11.95 15.63
C TYR A 655 -5.13 10.43 15.83
N LEU A 656 -5.31 9.95 17.07
CA LEU A 656 -5.37 8.52 17.37
C LEU A 656 -6.56 7.85 16.66
N MET A 657 -7.66 8.56 16.48
CA MET A 657 -8.85 8.12 15.72
C MET A 657 -8.66 8.25 14.19
N GLY A 658 -7.53 8.80 13.74
CA GLY A 658 -7.14 8.88 12.34
C GLY A 658 -7.68 10.10 11.59
N TYR A 659 -8.19 11.10 12.31
CA TYR A 659 -8.50 12.42 11.74
C TYR A 659 -7.21 13.23 11.64
N SER A 660 -7.00 13.86 10.49
CA SER A 660 -6.03 14.95 10.32
C SER A 660 -6.55 16.25 10.91
N GLU A 661 -5.68 17.22 11.13
CA GLU A 661 -6.02 18.56 11.62
C GLU A 661 -7.04 19.25 10.71
N SER A 662 -6.90 19.08 9.39
CA SER A 662 -7.85 19.62 8.42
C SER A 662 -9.23 18.96 8.55
N GLU A 663 -9.29 17.62 8.64
CA GLU A 663 -10.56 16.91 8.86
C GLU A 663 -11.19 17.30 10.22
N ALA A 664 -10.38 17.50 11.26
CA ALA A 664 -10.85 17.95 12.57
C ALA A 664 -11.42 19.38 12.54
N ALA A 665 -10.80 20.28 11.77
CA ALA A 665 -11.29 21.64 11.58
C ALA A 665 -12.63 21.67 10.82
N GLU A 666 -12.83 20.79 9.83
CA GLU A 666 -14.10 20.66 9.12
C GLU A 666 -15.26 20.24 10.05
N LEU A 667 -14.98 19.46 11.09
CA LEU A 667 -15.97 19.05 12.10
C LEU A 667 -16.35 20.17 13.08
N GLN A 668 -15.68 21.33 13.04
CA GLN A 668 -16.02 22.49 13.88
C GLN A 668 -16.97 23.48 13.19
N LEU A 669 -17.18 23.34 11.87
CA LEU A 669 -18.12 24.15 11.07
C LEU A 669 -19.55 23.66 11.26
#